data_AF-A0A2T0MUL2-F1
#
_entry.id   AF-A0A2T0MUL2-F1
#
_cell.length_a   1.000
_cell.length_b   1.000
_cell.length_c   1.000
_cell.angle_alpha   90.00
_cell.angle_beta   90.00
_cell.angle_gamma   90.00
#
_symmetry.space_group_name_H-M   'P 1'
#
loop_
_entity.id
_entity.type
_entity.pdbx_description
1 polymer ?
#
loop_
_entity_poly.entity_id
_entity_poly.type
_entity_poly.pdbx_seq_one_letter_code
_entity_poly.pdbx_strand_id
1 'polypeptide(L)'
;MSLSRRRLLQAAGATAALSATGQLTGMSPALAAIPWARSDLGVSAYEFDLGQVRLTSGRLLDNQNRTLSYLRFVDVDRLLYVFRANHRLSTGGAAANGGWDAPSFPFRSHMQGHFLTAWAQAYAVLGDTTCRDKATHMVAELAKCQANNGAAGFTSGYLSGFPESDITAVENRTLSNGNVPYYCVHKTMAGLLDVWRLIGDTQARTVLLALAGWVDTRTSRLSTSQMQAMLGTEFGGMNAVLTDLYQMTGDSRWLATARRFDHAAVFDPLAAGQDRLDGLHANTQVPKWIGAAREYKATGTTRYRDIAVNAWSITVGAHTYANGSNSRAEHFRAPNAIAGHLTRDTGEACNTYNMLKLTRELWLLAPGRADYFDYYENALFNHLLGQQRPADAHGHVTYFTPLNPGGRRGVGPAWGGGTWSTDYNSFWCCQGTGIETNTKLMDSIYFHDGTTLFVNLFVPSTLDWSGRGITITQTTSYPASDTTSLRVTGNVSGSWSMRVRIPAWTRDATISVNGVQQSVATTPGTYADLTRSWTAGDTVTVRLPMRVVMKAANDDPDLQAVTYGPLVLSGDYGDTALSAAPVLTPSSISRTSTSALTFTATAGGAQVRLEPFHDAHDHNYVVYWNTSGRSDAGAASFRLVNAASGLVLGIQDMSTADGGPALQWTDNGTADHDWVTVVDGGALRFRNVHSGKVLGVENMSTADDARVLQWGDTGTADHRWTVTDAGDGSVRIRNAHSGKLLGVRGGSTANGAPVVQDADNGSPDNQWRFLPNGARRLQNVGTGMVLGVTGMSTADGALVVQWGDSGTADHLWTAVADAGGYLRLRNSHSQKVLGVENMGTAAGSRVVQWADNGTADHRWRLRYGTGAAFRVQCANGGRVLGLAGAAQGAQVVLADDNGADTTLWRFL
;
A
#
# COMPACT_ATOMS: atom_id res chain seq x y z
N MET A 1 -37.42 -54.41 19.95
CA MET A 1 -36.02 -54.05 20.24
C MET A 1 -35.72 -52.76 19.48
N SER A 2 -35.53 -51.65 20.19
CA SER A 2 -35.28 -50.34 19.57
C SER A 2 -33.81 -50.20 19.17
N LEU A 3 -33.57 -49.93 17.88
CA LEU A 3 -32.27 -49.50 17.39
C LEU A 3 -32.17 -47.99 17.60
N SER A 4 -31.18 -47.55 18.38
CA SER A 4 -31.02 -46.14 18.75
C SER A 4 -30.59 -45.27 17.56
N ARG A 5 -31.11 -44.03 17.52
CA ARG A 5 -30.81 -42.96 16.53
C ARG A 5 -29.32 -42.69 16.32
N ARG A 6 -28.45 -43.16 17.22
CA ARG A 6 -26.98 -42.94 17.16
C ARG A 6 -26.28 -43.77 16.07
N ARG A 7 -26.85 -44.90 15.63
CA ARG A 7 -26.29 -45.71 14.53
C ARG A 7 -26.80 -45.32 13.15
N LEU A 8 -27.97 -44.69 13.04
CA LEU A 8 -28.45 -44.16 11.75
C LEU A 8 -27.61 -42.95 11.29
N LEU A 9 -27.10 -42.14 12.23
CA LEU A 9 -26.21 -41.01 11.93
C LEU A 9 -24.77 -41.42 11.60
N GLN A 10 -24.31 -42.60 12.00
CA GLN A 10 -22.99 -43.12 11.60
C GLN A 10 -23.01 -43.78 10.21
N ALA A 11 -24.17 -44.24 9.73
CA ALA A 11 -24.32 -44.79 8.38
C ALA A 11 -24.66 -43.73 7.30
N ALA A 12 -25.17 -42.55 7.69
CA ALA A 12 -25.41 -41.43 6.78
C ALA A 12 -24.18 -40.51 6.58
N GLY A 13 -23.17 -40.60 7.46
CA GLY A 13 -21.95 -39.80 7.41
C GLY A 13 -20.84 -40.32 6.48
N ALA A 14 -21.03 -41.50 5.87
CA ALA A 14 -20.03 -42.15 5.01
C ALA A 14 -20.43 -42.21 3.52
N THR A 15 -21.57 -41.63 3.13
CA THR A 15 -22.14 -41.74 1.78
C THR A 15 -22.52 -40.40 1.13
N ALA A 16 -22.12 -39.27 1.71
CA ALA A 16 -22.33 -37.92 1.17
C ALA A 16 -21.03 -37.24 0.70
N ALA A 17 -20.02 -38.01 0.29
CA ALA A 17 -18.74 -37.50 -0.24
C ALA A 17 -18.38 -38.02 -1.65
N LEU A 18 -19.34 -38.63 -2.38
CA LEU A 18 -19.07 -39.25 -3.68
C LEU A 18 -19.98 -38.84 -4.84
N SER A 19 -20.76 -37.76 -4.69
CA SER A 19 -21.57 -37.19 -5.78
C SER A 19 -21.12 -35.78 -6.13
N ALA A 20 -19.86 -35.66 -6.52
CA ALA A 20 -19.36 -34.60 -7.38
C ALA A 20 -18.25 -35.18 -8.27
N THR A 21 -18.55 -36.31 -8.94
CA THR A 21 -17.88 -36.60 -10.21
C THR A 21 -18.41 -35.58 -11.22
N GLY A 22 -17.90 -34.35 -11.12
CA GLY A 22 -17.83 -33.49 -12.30
C GLY A 22 -17.19 -34.34 -13.38
N GLN A 23 -17.88 -34.46 -14.51
CA GLN A 23 -17.34 -35.15 -15.68
C GLN A 23 -15.92 -34.61 -15.89
N LEU A 24 -14.92 -35.48 -15.69
CA LEU A 24 -13.61 -35.32 -16.29
C LEU A 24 -13.83 -35.48 -17.80
N THR A 25 -14.43 -34.47 -18.42
CA THR A 25 -14.33 -34.27 -19.86
C THR A 25 -12.84 -34.27 -20.15
N GLY A 26 -12.44 -35.13 -21.10
CA GLY A 26 -11.07 -35.59 -21.26
C GLY A 26 -10.04 -34.46 -21.16
N MET A 27 -8.93 -34.75 -20.49
CA MET A 27 -7.78 -33.84 -20.46
C MET A 27 -7.39 -33.52 -21.89
N SER A 28 -7.80 -32.36 -22.41
CA SER A 28 -7.21 -31.81 -23.62
C SER A 28 -5.70 -31.75 -23.38
N PRO A 29 -4.87 -32.25 -24.31
CA PRO A 29 -3.42 -32.23 -24.16
C PRO A 29 -2.94 -30.81 -23.86
N ALA A 30 -1.88 -30.68 -23.07
CA ALA A 30 -1.27 -29.38 -22.80
C ALA A 30 -0.97 -28.67 -24.13
N LEU A 31 -1.52 -27.47 -24.31
CA LEU A 31 -1.26 -26.67 -25.51
C LEU A 31 0.12 -26.04 -25.37
N ALA A 32 1.06 -26.52 -26.20
CA ALA A 32 2.41 -25.97 -26.26
C ALA A 32 2.40 -24.62 -26.98
N ALA A 33 3.08 -23.64 -26.40
CA ALA A 33 3.31 -22.36 -27.05
C ALA A 33 4.33 -22.51 -28.18
N ILE A 34 4.33 -21.59 -29.15
CA ILE A 34 5.45 -21.48 -30.09
C ILE A 34 6.73 -21.22 -29.28
N PRO A 35 7.78 -22.05 -29.43
CA PRO A 35 9.02 -21.87 -28.70
C PRO A 35 9.74 -20.59 -29.14
N TRP A 36 10.46 -19.99 -28.21
CA TRP A 36 11.36 -18.88 -28.53
C TRP A 36 12.45 -19.35 -29.51
N ALA A 37 12.75 -18.57 -30.54
CA ALA A 37 13.81 -18.90 -31.50
C ALA A 37 15.20 -18.77 -30.88
N ARG A 38 15.32 -17.97 -29.82
CA ARG A 38 16.53 -17.77 -29.04
C ARG A 38 16.28 -18.09 -27.57
N SER A 39 17.25 -18.71 -26.92
CA SER A 39 17.24 -18.92 -25.48
C SER A 39 17.56 -17.62 -24.73
N ASP A 40 16.93 -17.44 -23.58
CA ASP A 40 17.32 -16.40 -22.63
C ASP A 40 18.72 -16.71 -22.04
N LEU A 41 19.54 -15.68 -21.90
CA LEU A 41 20.87 -15.75 -21.29
C LEU A 41 20.79 -15.54 -19.77
N GLY A 42 21.64 -16.25 -19.03
CA GLY A 42 21.80 -16.08 -17.58
C GLY A 42 20.64 -16.62 -16.73
N VAL A 43 19.63 -17.25 -17.33
CA VAL A 43 18.56 -17.95 -16.60
C VAL A 43 19.08 -19.26 -16.02
N SER A 44 18.62 -19.59 -14.81
CA SER A 44 18.97 -20.82 -14.06
C SER A 44 17.72 -21.64 -13.68
N ALA A 45 16.55 -21.21 -14.14
CA ALA A 45 15.29 -21.93 -14.06
C ALA A 45 14.40 -21.47 -15.23
N TYR A 46 13.42 -22.31 -15.57
CA TYR A 46 12.52 -22.13 -16.70
C TYR A 46 11.07 -22.28 -16.26
N GLU A 47 10.22 -21.52 -16.93
CA GLU A 47 8.77 -21.56 -16.76
C GLU A 47 8.20 -22.81 -17.43
N PHE A 48 7.14 -23.37 -16.84
CA PHE A 48 6.27 -24.29 -17.58
C PHE A 48 5.37 -23.49 -18.52
N ASP A 49 5.03 -24.07 -19.67
CA ASP A 49 4.01 -23.48 -20.54
C ASP A 49 2.66 -23.40 -19.79
N LEU A 50 1.89 -22.35 -20.06
CA LEU A 50 0.61 -22.10 -19.37
C LEU A 50 -0.34 -23.30 -19.40
N GLY A 51 -0.39 -24.04 -20.52
CA GLY A 51 -1.24 -25.23 -20.68
C GLY A 51 -0.83 -26.44 -19.84
N GLN A 52 0.36 -26.42 -19.24
CA GLN A 52 0.88 -27.50 -18.40
C GLN A 52 0.45 -27.39 -16.94
N VAL A 53 -0.02 -26.23 -16.48
CA VAL A 53 -0.45 -26.06 -15.09
C VAL A 53 -1.93 -25.67 -15.07
N ARG A 54 -2.72 -26.36 -14.27
CA ARG A 54 -4.16 -26.07 -14.10
C ARG A 54 -4.50 -25.93 -12.63
N LEU A 55 -5.31 -24.93 -12.32
CA LEU A 55 -5.93 -24.80 -10.99
C LEU A 55 -7.03 -25.86 -10.85
N THR A 56 -7.16 -26.45 -9.66
CA THR A 56 -8.13 -27.54 -9.42
C THR A 56 -9.28 -27.15 -8.50
N SER A 57 -9.06 -26.22 -7.57
CA SER A 57 -10.08 -25.68 -6.68
C SER A 57 -9.62 -24.40 -5.96
N GLY A 58 -10.53 -23.75 -5.24
CA GLY A 58 -10.23 -22.63 -4.35
C GLY A 58 -10.29 -21.25 -5.01
N ARG A 59 -9.95 -20.23 -4.23
CA ARG A 59 -10.23 -18.82 -4.58
C ARG A 59 -9.56 -18.35 -5.88
N LEU A 60 -8.39 -18.86 -6.23
CA LEU A 60 -7.72 -18.52 -7.49
C LEU A 60 -8.51 -19.05 -8.70
N LEU A 61 -9.05 -20.28 -8.61
CA LEU A 61 -9.88 -20.85 -9.67
C LEU A 61 -11.21 -20.07 -9.80
N ASP A 62 -11.80 -19.68 -8.67
CA ASP A 62 -13.02 -18.87 -8.68
C ASP A 62 -12.81 -17.53 -9.39
N ASN A 63 -11.66 -16.88 -9.15
CA ASN A 63 -11.30 -15.64 -9.81
C ASN A 63 -11.10 -15.82 -11.32
N GLN A 64 -10.36 -16.86 -11.71
CA GLN A 64 -10.20 -17.25 -13.10
C GLN A 64 -11.56 -17.46 -13.78
N ASN A 65 -12.48 -18.19 -13.15
CA ASN A 65 -13.79 -18.50 -13.71
C ASN A 65 -14.68 -17.26 -13.92
N ARG A 66 -14.68 -16.30 -12.99
CA ARG A 66 -15.39 -15.02 -13.18
C ARG A 66 -14.83 -14.22 -14.36
N THR A 67 -13.51 -14.14 -14.46
CA THR A 67 -12.87 -13.46 -15.59
C THR A 67 -13.15 -14.17 -16.91
N LEU A 68 -13.13 -15.51 -16.97
CA LEU A 68 -13.50 -16.26 -18.18
C LEU A 68 -14.94 -15.98 -18.60
N SER A 69 -15.87 -15.87 -17.64
CA SER A 69 -17.26 -15.47 -17.94
C SER A 69 -17.30 -14.11 -18.63
N TYR A 70 -16.56 -13.12 -18.14
CA TYR A 70 -16.46 -11.80 -18.75
C TYR A 70 -15.80 -11.84 -20.14
N LEU A 71 -14.70 -12.58 -20.31
CA LEU A 71 -14.00 -12.72 -21.59
C LEU A 71 -14.85 -13.36 -22.69
N ARG A 72 -15.74 -14.30 -22.32
CA ARG A 72 -16.70 -14.91 -23.23
C ARG A 72 -17.87 -13.97 -23.55
N PHE A 73 -18.30 -13.19 -22.55
CA PHE A 73 -19.40 -12.24 -22.67
C PHE A 73 -19.09 -11.05 -23.59
N VAL A 74 -17.91 -10.44 -23.48
CA VAL A 74 -17.61 -9.17 -24.15
C VAL A 74 -17.76 -9.26 -25.67
N ASP A 75 -18.36 -8.23 -26.27
CA ASP A 75 -18.55 -8.12 -27.70
C ASP A 75 -17.27 -7.60 -28.38
N VAL A 76 -16.70 -8.42 -29.27
CA VAL A 76 -15.47 -8.10 -30.01
C VAL A 76 -15.69 -6.94 -30.97
N ASP A 77 -16.88 -6.80 -31.56
CA ASP A 77 -17.17 -5.73 -32.51
C ASP A 77 -17.23 -4.35 -31.83
N ARG A 78 -17.69 -4.31 -30.58
CA ARG A 78 -17.63 -3.08 -29.75
C ARG A 78 -16.19 -2.68 -29.46
N LEU A 79 -15.34 -3.65 -29.10
CA LEU A 79 -13.91 -3.42 -28.89
C LEU A 79 -13.20 -2.98 -30.17
N LEU A 80 -13.60 -3.49 -31.34
CA LEU A 80 -13.05 -3.10 -32.65
C LEU A 80 -13.52 -1.71 -33.13
N TYR A 81 -14.55 -1.13 -32.51
CA TYR A 81 -15.18 0.12 -32.94
C TYR A 81 -14.14 1.23 -33.20
N VAL A 82 -13.26 1.49 -32.23
CA VAL A 82 -12.31 2.61 -32.30
C VAL A 82 -11.24 2.39 -33.37
N PHE A 83 -10.83 1.14 -33.62
CA PHE A 83 -9.90 0.81 -34.70
C PHE A 83 -10.55 0.98 -36.07
N ARG A 84 -11.74 0.40 -36.27
CA ARG A 84 -12.49 0.52 -37.53
C ARG A 84 -12.76 1.97 -37.88
N ALA A 85 -13.27 2.75 -36.91
CA ALA A 85 -13.55 4.17 -37.11
C ALA A 85 -12.29 4.97 -37.49
N ASN A 86 -11.19 4.79 -36.75
CA ASN A 86 -9.93 5.49 -37.01
C ASN A 86 -9.33 5.15 -38.38
N HIS A 87 -9.41 3.88 -38.78
CA HIS A 87 -8.93 3.38 -40.06
C HIS A 87 -9.97 3.49 -41.20
N ARG A 88 -11.03 4.30 -41.04
CA ARG A 88 -12.07 4.56 -42.06
C ARG A 88 -12.77 3.30 -42.61
N LEU A 89 -12.97 2.30 -41.76
CA LEU A 89 -13.77 1.12 -42.05
C LEU A 89 -15.15 1.23 -41.38
N SER A 90 -16.14 0.52 -41.92
CA SER A 90 -17.46 0.43 -41.31
C SER A 90 -17.35 -0.20 -39.90
N THR A 91 -18.02 0.39 -38.91
CA THR A 91 -18.13 -0.19 -37.56
C THR A 91 -19.17 -1.31 -37.49
N GLY A 92 -19.85 -1.63 -38.59
CA GLY A 92 -20.87 -2.70 -38.64
C GLY A 92 -22.12 -2.40 -37.81
N GLY A 93 -22.34 -1.14 -37.43
CA GLY A 93 -23.42 -0.76 -36.51
C GLY A 93 -23.15 -1.12 -35.04
N ALA A 94 -21.93 -1.54 -34.70
CA ALA A 94 -21.54 -1.83 -33.33
C ALA A 94 -21.67 -0.58 -32.43
N ALA A 95 -22.12 -0.78 -31.20
CA ALA A 95 -22.18 0.28 -30.21
C ALA A 95 -20.77 0.64 -29.71
N ALA A 96 -20.47 1.93 -29.60
CA ALA A 96 -19.22 2.39 -29.04
C ALA A 96 -19.11 2.02 -27.54
N ASN A 97 -17.87 1.84 -27.08
CA ASN A 97 -17.56 1.75 -25.66
C ASN A 97 -17.59 3.14 -24.99
N GLY A 98 -17.71 3.14 -23.67
CA GLY A 98 -17.55 4.30 -22.81
C GLY A 98 -16.19 4.33 -22.10
N GLY A 99 -16.07 5.19 -21.09
CA GLY A 99 -14.86 5.27 -20.26
C GLY A 99 -13.61 5.62 -21.07
N TRP A 100 -12.50 4.97 -20.74
CA TRP A 100 -11.21 5.21 -21.38
C TRP A 100 -11.09 4.60 -22.78
N ASP A 101 -12.08 3.83 -23.24
CA ASP A 101 -12.15 3.32 -24.61
C ASP A 101 -13.20 4.06 -25.46
N ALA A 102 -13.79 5.14 -24.92
CA ALA A 102 -14.73 5.94 -25.67
C ALA A 102 -14.07 6.58 -26.91
N PRO A 103 -14.80 6.78 -28.02
CA PRO A 103 -14.24 7.39 -29.23
C PRO A 103 -13.65 8.78 -29.02
N SER A 104 -14.15 9.52 -28.02
CA SER A 104 -13.66 10.85 -27.63
C SER A 104 -12.47 10.82 -26.68
N PHE A 105 -12.13 9.66 -26.11
CA PHE A 105 -11.09 9.57 -25.09
C PHE A 105 -9.68 9.45 -25.72
N PRO A 106 -8.68 10.22 -25.27
CA PRO A 106 -7.43 10.41 -25.98
C PRO A 106 -6.59 9.13 -26.13
N PHE A 107 -6.48 8.29 -25.09
CA PHE A 107 -5.69 7.06 -25.12
C PHE A 107 -6.51 5.77 -25.23
N ARG A 108 -7.66 5.83 -25.92
CA ARG A 108 -8.42 4.65 -26.40
C ARG A 108 -7.50 3.69 -27.18
N SER A 109 -7.95 2.45 -27.41
CA SER A 109 -7.21 1.35 -28.09
C SER A 109 -6.27 0.49 -27.23
N HIS A 110 -5.97 0.90 -26.00
CA HIS A 110 -5.08 0.13 -25.11
C HIS A 110 -5.72 -1.20 -24.65
N MET A 111 -7.03 -1.19 -24.42
CA MET A 111 -7.77 -2.30 -23.83
C MET A 111 -7.84 -3.53 -24.74
N GLN A 112 -7.89 -3.32 -26.05
CA GLN A 112 -7.95 -4.38 -27.06
C GLN A 112 -6.69 -5.25 -27.02
N GLY A 113 -5.53 -4.63 -26.76
CA GLY A 113 -4.28 -5.36 -26.51
C GLY A 113 -4.37 -6.28 -25.29
N HIS A 114 -4.92 -5.78 -24.18
CA HIS A 114 -5.15 -6.57 -22.97
C HIS A 114 -6.12 -7.75 -23.20
N PHE A 115 -7.20 -7.55 -23.97
CA PHE A 115 -8.11 -8.64 -24.34
C PHE A 115 -7.46 -9.70 -25.22
N LEU A 116 -6.65 -9.30 -26.20
CA LEU A 116 -5.88 -10.26 -27.02
C LEU A 116 -5.00 -11.15 -26.15
N THR A 117 -4.25 -10.56 -25.20
CA THR A 117 -3.46 -11.31 -24.23
C THR A 117 -4.33 -12.24 -23.37
N ALA A 118 -5.41 -11.73 -22.77
CA ALA A 118 -6.26 -12.52 -21.86
C ALA A 118 -6.97 -13.68 -22.58
N TRP A 119 -7.46 -13.47 -23.82
CA TRP A 119 -8.03 -14.54 -24.62
C TRP A 119 -7.00 -15.60 -25.04
N ALA A 120 -5.79 -15.17 -25.40
CA ALA A 120 -4.69 -16.08 -25.74
C ALA A 120 -4.27 -16.92 -24.52
N GLN A 121 -4.18 -16.32 -23.34
CA GLN A 121 -3.91 -17.01 -22.08
C GLN A 121 -5.02 -17.99 -21.72
N ALA A 122 -6.29 -17.58 -21.82
CA ALA A 122 -7.44 -18.46 -21.58
C ALA A 122 -7.43 -19.69 -22.50
N TYR A 123 -7.12 -19.50 -23.80
CA TYR A 123 -6.95 -20.61 -24.72
C TYR A 123 -5.78 -21.51 -24.31
N ALA A 124 -4.60 -20.96 -24.03
CA ALA A 124 -3.43 -21.76 -23.67
C ALA A 124 -3.66 -22.63 -22.43
N VAL A 125 -4.28 -22.07 -21.39
CA VAL A 125 -4.51 -22.77 -20.12
C VAL A 125 -5.61 -23.84 -20.25
N LEU A 126 -6.72 -23.52 -20.91
CA LEU A 126 -7.96 -24.30 -20.82
C LEU A 126 -8.42 -24.94 -22.14
N GLY A 127 -7.80 -24.58 -23.26
CA GLY A 127 -8.28 -24.92 -24.60
C GLY A 127 -9.61 -24.22 -24.95
N ASP A 128 -9.89 -23.05 -24.37
CA ASP A 128 -11.14 -22.31 -24.59
C ASP A 128 -11.24 -21.79 -26.04
N THR A 129 -11.99 -22.49 -26.87
CA THR A 129 -12.13 -22.15 -28.30
C THR A 129 -12.92 -20.86 -28.52
N THR A 130 -13.83 -20.48 -27.61
CA THR A 130 -14.56 -19.20 -27.72
C THR A 130 -13.59 -18.03 -27.58
N CYS A 131 -12.67 -18.08 -26.61
CA CYS A 131 -11.63 -17.07 -26.45
C CYS A 131 -10.68 -17.05 -27.67
N ARG A 132 -10.27 -18.23 -28.16
CA ARG A 132 -9.46 -18.33 -29.39
C ARG A 132 -10.14 -17.67 -30.59
N ASP A 133 -11.42 -17.96 -30.81
CA ASP A 133 -12.17 -17.47 -31.97
C ASP A 133 -12.37 -15.96 -31.88
N LYS A 134 -12.60 -15.42 -30.68
CA LYS A 134 -12.64 -13.96 -30.45
C LYS A 134 -11.29 -13.29 -30.74
N ALA A 135 -10.19 -13.86 -30.25
CA ALA A 135 -8.85 -13.32 -30.48
C ALA A 135 -8.46 -13.31 -31.96
N THR A 136 -8.65 -14.44 -32.64
CA THR A 136 -8.34 -14.58 -34.07
C THR A 136 -9.26 -13.73 -34.95
N HIS A 137 -10.54 -13.59 -34.59
CA HIS A 137 -11.44 -12.65 -35.24
C HIS A 137 -10.96 -11.20 -35.09
N MET A 138 -10.59 -10.77 -33.87
CA MET A 138 -10.04 -9.43 -33.64
C MET A 138 -8.78 -9.20 -34.47
N VAL A 139 -7.86 -10.16 -34.53
CA VAL A 139 -6.64 -10.08 -35.36
C VAL A 139 -6.97 -9.89 -36.84
N ALA A 140 -7.94 -10.65 -37.37
CA ALA A 140 -8.34 -10.53 -38.77
C ALA A 140 -8.90 -9.13 -39.09
N GLU A 141 -9.65 -8.54 -38.17
CA GLU A 141 -10.21 -7.19 -38.31
C GLU A 141 -9.15 -6.10 -38.15
N LEU A 142 -8.19 -6.28 -37.24
CA LEU A 142 -7.02 -5.41 -37.11
C LEU A 142 -6.14 -5.45 -38.39
N ALA A 143 -6.00 -6.61 -39.02
CA ALA A 143 -5.30 -6.74 -40.30
C ALA A 143 -5.99 -5.93 -41.41
N LYS A 144 -7.32 -5.93 -41.46
CA LYS A 144 -8.09 -5.07 -42.39
C LYS A 144 -7.86 -3.58 -42.11
N CYS A 145 -7.84 -3.18 -40.83
CA CYS A 145 -7.54 -1.80 -40.44
C CYS A 145 -6.14 -1.37 -40.93
N GLN A 146 -5.11 -2.17 -40.65
CA GLN A 146 -3.73 -1.91 -41.05
C GLN A 146 -3.57 -1.88 -42.59
N ALA A 147 -4.28 -2.76 -43.31
CA ALA A 147 -4.29 -2.76 -44.77
C ALA A 147 -4.94 -1.50 -45.37
N ASN A 148 -5.87 -0.85 -44.64
CA ASN A 148 -6.56 0.36 -45.10
C ASN A 148 -5.81 1.67 -44.79
N ASN A 149 -4.59 1.61 -44.25
CA ASN A 149 -3.82 2.79 -43.87
C ASN A 149 -3.70 3.84 -44.98
N GLY A 150 -3.45 3.43 -46.23
CA GLY A 150 -3.35 4.35 -47.36
C GLY A 150 -4.64 5.16 -47.59
N ALA A 151 -5.81 4.52 -47.47
CA ALA A 151 -7.10 5.20 -47.60
C ALA A 151 -7.45 6.04 -46.36
N ALA A 152 -6.96 5.65 -45.18
CA ALA A 152 -7.10 6.39 -43.93
C ALA A 152 -6.15 7.61 -43.84
N GLY A 153 -5.10 7.66 -44.66
CA GLY A 153 -4.06 8.69 -44.63
C GLY A 153 -2.95 8.41 -43.62
N PHE A 154 -2.77 7.15 -43.23
CA PHE A 154 -1.73 6.70 -42.29
C PHE A 154 -0.57 6.02 -43.02
N THR A 155 0.60 6.05 -42.39
CA THR A 155 1.79 5.33 -42.85
C THR A 155 1.55 3.82 -42.79
N SER A 156 2.13 3.07 -43.75
CA SER A 156 2.05 1.61 -43.76
C SER A 156 2.56 1.00 -42.44
N GLY A 157 1.83 0.01 -41.92
CA GLY A 157 2.13 -0.67 -40.66
C GLY A 157 1.51 -0.03 -39.40
N TYR A 158 1.11 1.25 -39.43
CA TYR A 158 0.42 1.90 -38.31
C TYR A 158 -0.87 1.17 -37.92
N LEU A 159 -1.15 1.08 -36.62
CA LEU A 159 -2.37 0.46 -36.11
C LEU A 159 -2.70 0.98 -34.71
N SER A 160 -3.79 1.73 -34.57
CA SER A 160 -4.35 2.14 -33.28
C SER A 160 -5.79 2.66 -33.44
N GLY A 161 -6.45 2.96 -32.32
CA GLY A 161 -7.76 3.63 -32.31
C GLY A 161 -7.71 5.16 -32.35
N PHE A 162 -6.52 5.77 -32.44
CA PHE A 162 -6.30 7.21 -32.45
C PHE A 162 -5.48 7.65 -33.68
N PRO A 163 -5.53 8.92 -34.12
CA PRO A 163 -4.86 9.33 -35.35
C PRO A 163 -3.32 9.30 -35.20
N GLU A 164 -2.61 8.95 -36.28
CA GLU A 164 -1.13 8.89 -36.31
C GLU A 164 -0.47 10.25 -35.98
N SER A 165 -1.22 11.36 -36.09
CA SER A 165 -0.77 12.69 -35.68
C SER A 165 -0.37 12.76 -34.20
N ASP A 166 -0.98 11.95 -33.32
CA ASP A 166 -0.65 11.94 -31.89
C ASP A 166 0.77 11.38 -31.65
N ILE A 167 1.21 10.41 -32.48
CA ILE A 167 2.59 9.91 -32.45
C ILE A 167 3.55 11.01 -32.88
N THR A 168 3.22 11.75 -33.94
CA THR A 168 4.04 12.89 -34.37
C THR A 168 4.12 13.97 -33.29
N ALA A 169 3.01 14.27 -32.62
CA ALA A 169 2.96 15.26 -31.56
C ALA A 169 3.74 14.81 -30.31
N VAL A 170 3.72 13.52 -29.94
CA VAL A 170 4.50 13.03 -28.77
C VAL A 170 6.00 13.07 -29.03
N GLU A 171 6.42 12.72 -30.25
CA GLU A 171 7.82 12.75 -30.68
C GLU A 171 8.37 14.19 -30.73
N ASN A 172 7.51 15.16 -31.06
CA ASN A 172 7.84 16.59 -31.08
C ASN A 172 7.62 17.30 -29.74
N ARG A 173 7.16 16.59 -28.69
CA ARG A 173 6.81 17.18 -27.37
C ARG A 173 5.72 18.27 -27.43
N THR A 174 4.82 18.18 -28.41
CA THR A 174 3.70 19.12 -28.59
C THR A 174 2.34 18.52 -28.23
N LEU A 175 2.29 17.25 -27.81
CA LEU A 175 1.06 16.57 -27.43
C LEU A 175 0.50 17.12 -26.11
N SER A 176 -0.74 17.60 -26.13
CA SER A 176 -1.41 18.23 -24.97
C SER A 176 -2.79 17.63 -24.65
N ASN A 177 -3.22 16.60 -25.38
CA ASN A 177 -4.54 15.98 -25.23
C ASN A 177 -4.60 14.89 -24.14
N GLY A 178 -3.49 14.63 -23.43
CA GLY A 178 -3.40 13.59 -22.40
C GLY A 178 -3.21 12.16 -22.93
N ASN A 179 -2.97 11.96 -24.23
CA ASN A 179 -2.70 10.63 -24.78
C ASN A 179 -1.31 10.11 -24.37
N VAL A 180 -1.18 8.79 -24.23
CA VAL A 180 0.07 8.04 -23.99
C VAL A 180 0.27 7.06 -25.16
N PRO A 181 0.56 7.55 -26.37
CA PRO A 181 0.31 6.79 -27.59
C PRO A 181 1.22 5.56 -27.75
N TYR A 182 2.49 5.63 -27.33
CA TYR A 182 3.38 4.46 -27.34
C TYR A 182 2.99 3.41 -26.30
N TYR A 183 2.34 3.79 -25.19
CA TYR A 183 1.77 2.82 -24.24
C TYR A 183 0.64 2.01 -24.87
N CYS A 184 -0.23 2.66 -25.64
CA CYS A 184 -1.32 1.99 -26.35
C CYS A 184 -0.79 1.04 -27.42
N VAL A 185 0.19 1.49 -28.22
CA VAL A 185 0.89 0.66 -29.22
C VAL A 185 1.54 -0.56 -28.55
N HIS A 186 2.21 -0.36 -27.40
CA HIS A 186 2.77 -1.46 -26.62
C HIS A 186 1.71 -2.53 -26.28
N LYS A 187 0.51 -2.13 -25.82
CA LYS A 187 -0.54 -3.12 -25.49
C LYS A 187 -0.99 -3.90 -26.70
N THR A 188 -1.21 -3.24 -27.84
CA THR A 188 -1.56 -3.92 -29.09
C THR A 188 -0.45 -4.88 -29.52
N MET A 189 0.81 -4.47 -29.43
CA MET A 189 1.95 -5.34 -29.77
C MET A 189 2.04 -6.56 -28.84
N ALA A 190 1.89 -6.37 -27.53
CA ALA A 190 1.94 -7.46 -26.55
C ALA A 190 0.80 -8.47 -26.78
N GLY A 191 -0.43 -7.97 -27.00
CA GLY A 191 -1.58 -8.82 -27.31
C GLY A 191 -1.42 -9.63 -28.60
N LEU A 192 -0.92 -9.00 -29.67
CA LEU A 192 -0.65 -9.71 -30.93
C LEU A 192 0.48 -10.73 -30.79
N LEU A 193 1.50 -10.44 -29.96
CA LEU A 193 2.57 -11.38 -29.65
C LEU A 193 2.03 -12.61 -28.92
N ASP A 194 1.17 -12.40 -27.92
CA ASP A 194 0.55 -13.50 -27.18
C ASP A 194 -0.36 -14.33 -28.08
N VAL A 195 -1.16 -13.72 -28.96
CA VAL A 195 -1.98 -14.47 -29.91
C VAL A 195 -1.12 -15.26 -30.90
N TRP A 196 -0.05 -14.67 -31.43
CA TRP A 196 0.88 -15.43 -32.28
C TRP A 196 1.49 -16.61 -31.51
N ARG A 197 2.03 -16.38 -30.31
CA ARG A 197 2.80 -17.37 -29.57
C ARG A 197 1.93 -18.46 -28.94
N LEU A 198 0.82 -18.08 -28.31
CA LEU A 198 -0.01 -19.00 -27.51
C LEU A 198 -1.13 -19.66 -28.31
N ILE A 199 -1.63 -19.02 -29.38
CA ILE A 199 -2.64 -19.61 -30.28
C ILE A 199 -1.98 -20.22 -31.52
N GLY A 200 -0.84 -19.69 -31.95
CA GLY A 200 -0.19 -20.08 -33.20
C GLY A 200 -0.67 -19.29 -34.42
N ASP A 201 -1.33 -18.15 -34.21
CA ASP A 201 -1.92 -17.37 -35.29
C ASP A 201 -0.84 -16.60 -36.10
N THR A 202 -0.69 -16.97 -37.37
CA THR A 202 0.32 -16.38 -38.26
C THR A 202 -0.10 -15.03 -38.85
N GLN A 203 -1.39 -14.70 -38.83
CA GLN A 203 -1.87 -13.38 -39.21
C GLN A 203 -1.51 -12.36 -38.12
N ALA A 204 -1.62 -12.74 -36.85
CA ALA A 204 -1.19 -11.94 -35.70
C ALA A 204 0.30 -11.61 -35.80
N ARG A 205 1.14 -12.59 -36.13
CA ARG A 205 2.56 -12.39 -36.44
C ARG A 205 2.74 -11.32 -37.53
N THR A 206 1.99 -11.43 -38.62
CA THR A 206 2.12 -10.52 -39.77
C THR A 206 1.76 -9.09 -39.38
N VAL A 207 0.62 -8.90 -38.70
CA VAL A 207 0.16 -7.59 -38.22
C VAL A 207 1.14 -6.99 -37.22
N LEU A 208 1.64 -7.81 -36.28
CA LEU A 208 2.61 -7.42 -35.27
C LEU A 208 3.94 -6.96 -35.89
N LEU A 209 4.50 -7.74 -36.81
CA LEU A 209 5.79 -7.39 -37.42
C LEU A 209 5.69 -6.15 -38.31
N ALA A 210 4.54 -5.93 -38.96
CA ALA A 210 4.27 -4.69 -39.68
C ALA A 210 4.17 -3.48 -38.74
N LEU A 211 3.51 -3.62 -37.59
CA LEU A 211 3.43 -2.57 -36.55
C LEU A 211 4.80 -2.29 -35.92
N ALA A 212 5.57 -3.34 -35.59
CA ALA A 212 6.93 -3.21 -35.09
C ALA A 212 7.86 -2.54 -36.12
N GLY A 213 7.73 -2.87 -37.40
CA GLY A 213 8.45 -2.24 -38.49
C GLY A 213 8.11 -0.75 -38.65
N TRP A 214 6.84 -0.38 -38.45
CA TRP A 214 6.41 1.01 -38.39
C TRP A 214 7.05 1.74 -37.20
N VAL A 215 7.06 1.15 -35.99
CA VAL A 215 7.74 1.72 -34.81
C VAL A 215 9.23 1.93 -35.07
N ASP A 216 9.92 0.95 -35.64
CA ASP A 216 11.34 1.07 -36.02
C ASP A 216 11.56 2.23 -37.00
N THR A 217 10.73 2.33 -38.04
CA THR A 217 10.82 3.39 -39.04
C THR A 217 10.61 4.79 -38.45
N ARG A 218 9.66 4.93 -37.50
CA ARG A 218 9.41 6.19 -36.79
C ARG A 218 10.60 6.58 -35.91
N THR A 219 10.97 5.69 -35.00
CA THR A 219 11.96 5.98 -33.96
C THR A 219 13.39 6.07 -34.48
N SER A 220 13.73 5.42 -35.60
CA SER A 220 15.06 5.52 -36.22
C SER A 220 15.39 6.90 -36.79
N ARG A 221 14.37 7.75 -37.02
CA ARG A 221 14.54 9.12 -37.53
C ARG A 221 14.78 10.15 -36.42
N LEU A 222 14.54 9.78 -35.17
CA LEU A 222 14.71 10.66 -34.02
C LEU A 222 16.17 10.65 -33.59
N SER A 223 16.72 11.82 -33.28
CA SER A 223 18.00 11.91 -32.58
C SER A 223 17.88 11.30 -31.18
N THR A 224 19.01 10.95 -30.56
CA THR A 224 19.03 10.49 -29.17
C THR A 224 18.37 11.50 -28.23
N SER A 225 18.59 12.81 -28.41
CA SER A 225 17.97 13.83 -27.57
C SER A 225 16.46 13.92 -27.76
N GLN A 226 15.96 13.81 -28.99
CA GLN A 226 14.53 13.76 -29.28
C GLN A 226 13.89 12.52 -28.67
N MET A 227 14.53 11.36 -28.81
CA MET A 227 14.04 10.11 -28.23
C MET A 227 13.97 10.21 -26.71
N GLN A 228 15.04 10.63 -26.04
CA GLN A 228 15.03 10.79 -24.58
C GLN A 228 13.99 11.80 -24.10
N ALA A 229 13.79 12.91 -24.82
CA ALA A 229 12.73 13.86 -24.48
C ALA A 229 11.33 13.23 -24.62
N MET A 230 11.09 12.47 -25.70
CA MET A 230 9.81 11.76 -25.92
C MET A 230 9.51 10.75 -24.81
N LEU A 231 10.53 10.02 -24.33
CA LEU A 231 10.42 9.03 -23.25
C LEU A 231 10.00 9.62 -21.89
N GLY A 232 9.92 10.96 -21.78
CA GLY A 232 9.24 11.66 -20.70
C GLY A 232 7.72 11.46 -20.68
N THR A 233 7.12 10.97 -21.77
CA THR A 233 5.71 10.50 -21.82
C THR A 233 5.68 8.98 -21.71
N GLU A 234 4.65 8.42 -21.07
CA GLU A 234 4.52 6.98 -20.87
C GLU A 234 4.49 6.21 -22.20
N PHE A 235 5.28 5.12 -22.25
CA PHE A 235 5.37 4.19 -23.38
C PHE A 235 5.16 2.74 -22.96
N GLY A 236 4.79 2.47 -21.71
CA GLY A 236 4.69 1.10 -21.18
C GLY A 236 5.99 0.30 -21.37
N GLY A 237 5.87 -0.97 -21.75
CA GLY A 237 6.98 -1.92 -21.92
C GLY A 237 7.40 -2.09 -23.38
N MET A 238 7.52 -1.01 -24.15
CA MET A 238 7.97 -1.07 -25.55
C MET A 238 9.32 -1.78 -25.69
N ASN A 239 10.28 -1.48 -24.80
CA ASN A 239 11.58 -2.17 -24.78
C ASN A 239 11.44 -3.67 -24.50
N ALA A 240 10.53 -4.09 -23.60
CA ALA A 240 10.22 -5.49 -23.34
C ALA A 240 9.66 -6.21 -24.58
N VAL A 241 8.55 -5.74 -25.15
CA VAL A 241 7.88 -6.44 -26.27
C VAL A 241 8.74 -6.49 -27.54
N LEU A 242 9.54 -5.44 -27.81
CA LEU A 242 10.50 -5.43 -28.93
C LEU A 242 11.68 -6.38 -28.69
N THR A 243 12.13 -6.52 -27.44
CA THR A 243 13.14 -7.52 -27.09
C THR A 243 12.59 -8.94 -27.22
N ASP A 244 11.33 -9.16 -26.86
CA ASP A 244 10.67 -10.45 -27.06
C ASP A 244 10.50 -10.78 -28.55
N LEU A 245 10.25 -9.77 -29.40
CA LEU A 245 10.28 -9.97 -30.86
C LEU A 245 11.68 -10.38 -31.36
N TYR A 246 12.75 -9.84 -30.79
CA TYR A 246 14.10 -10.32 -31.09
C TYR A 246 14.28 -11.77 -30.65
N GLN A 247 13.82 -12.16 -29.46
CA GLN A 247 13.90 -13.55 -29.00
C GLN A 247 13.06 -14.51 -29.86
N MET A 248 11.90 -14.06 -30.36
CA MET A 248 11.02 -14.85 -31.22
C MET A 248 11.51 -14.99 -32.66
N THR A 249 12.22 -14.00 -33.19
CA THR A 249 12.55 -13.95 -34.64
C THR A 249 14.04 -14.08 -34.94
N GLY A 250 14.90 -13.78 -33.99
CA GLY A 250 16.35 -13.63 -34.20
C GLY A 250 16.76 -12.37 -34.96
N ASP A 251 15.83 -11.52 -35.40
CA ASP A 251 16.13 -10.30 -36.14
C ASP A 251 16.61 -9.20 -35.17
N SER A 252 17.91 -8.89 -35.22
CA SER A 252 18.56 -7.91 -34.35
C SER A 252 18.00 -6.49 -34.50
N ARG A 253 17.26 -6.19 -35.57
CA ARG A 253 16.55 -4.91 -35.72
C ARG A 253 15.62 -4.66 -34.55
N TRP A 254 14.90 -5.66 -34.05
CA TRP A 254 13.94 -5.46 -32.95
C TRP A 254 14.64 -5.11 -31.64
N LEU A 255 15.80 -5.72 -31.36
CA LEU A 255 16.62 -5.34 -30.22
C LEU A 255 17.19 -3.93 -30.37
N ALA A 256 17.58 -3.53 -31.59
CA ALA A 256 18.02 -2.16 -31.85
C ALA A 256 16.89 -1.14 -31.60
N THR A 257 15.65 -1.46 -32.01
CA THR A 257 14.47 -0.64 -31.72
C THR A 257 14.14 -0.61 -30.23
N ALA A 258 14.22 -1.76 -29.54
CA ALA A 258 13.97 -1.87 -28.10
C ALA A 258 14.83 -0.88 -27.31
N ARG A 259 16.14 -0.87 -27.58
CA ARG A 259 17.12 0.00 -26.93
C ARG A 259 16.91 1.49 -27.16
N ARG A 260 16.17 1.89 -28.21
CA ARG A 260 15.78 3.31 -28.36
C ARG A 260 14.82 3.75 -27.26
N PHE A 261 14.07 2.82 -26.67
CA PHE A 261 13.16 3.08 -25.54
C PHE A 261 13.84 3.00 -24.17
N ASP A 262 15.17 2.87 -24.11
CA ASP A 262 15.91 2.95 -22.86
C ASP A 262 15.91 4.38 -22.33
N HIS A 263 15.15 4.61 -21.27
CA HIS A 263 14.98 5.94 -20.70
C HIS A 263 16.10 6.22 -19.69
N ALA A 264 17.15 6.91 -20.12
CA ALA A 264 18.36 7.17 -19.36
C ALA A 264 18.10 7.86 -18.01
N ALA A 265 17.16 8.82 -17.96
CA ALA A 265 16.81 9.52 -16.71
C ALA A 265 16.26 8.59 -15.61
N VAL A 266 15.72 7.41 -15.98
CA VAL A 266 15.28 6.38 -15.05
C VAL A 266 16.35 5.29 -14.87
N PHE A 267 17.00 4.88 -15.97
CA PHE A 267 17.94 3.77 -15.96
C PHE A 267 19.29 4.11 -15.34
N ASP A 268 19.82 5.33 -15.55
CA ASP A 268 21.13 5.72 -15.02
C ASP A 268 21.17 5.73 -13.48
N PRO A 269 20.21 6.33 -12.76
CA PRO A 269 20.18 6.25 -11.30
C PRO A 269 20.07 4.81 -10.80
N LEU A 270 19.21 3.98 -11.41
CA LEU A 270 19.02 2.59 -11.01
C LEU A 270 20.25 1.73 -11.28
N ALA A 271 20.96 1.94 -12.39
CA ALA A 271 22.24 1.28 -12.68
C ALA A 271 23.30 1.64 -11.63
N ALA A 272 23.23 2.85 -11.07
CA ALA A 272 24.09 3.31 -9.99
C ALA A 272 23.57 2.96 -8.57
N GLY A 273 22.48 2.19 -8.46
CA GLY A 273 21.87 1.83 -7.18
C GLY A 273 21.23 3.00 -6.41
N GLN A 274 20.87 4.08 -7.12
CA GLN A 274 20.28 5.28 -6.53
C GLN A 274 18.75 5.26 -6.65
N ASP A 275 18.08 5.53 -5.52
CA ASP A 275 16.64 5.78 -5.51
C ASP A 275 16.35 7.23 -5.93
N ARG A 276 15.68 7.39 -7.07
CA ARG A 276 15.12 8.66 -7.55
C ARG A 276 13.67 8.45 -8.02
N LEU A 277 12.94 7.60 -7.33
CA LEU A 277 11.58 7.22 -7.70
C LEU A 277 10.53 8.22 -7.20
N ASP A 278 10.80 8.96 -6.12
CA ASP A 278 9.84 9.89 -5.53
C ASP A 278 9.25 10.85 -6.58
N GLY A 279 7.92 10.98 -6.55
CA GLY A 279 7.16 11.81 -7.49
C GLY A 279 7.02 11.23 -8.90
N LEU A 280 7.65 10.11 -9.26
CA LEU A 280 7.44 9.45 -10.55
C LEU A 280 6.14 8.64 -10.54
N HIS A 281 5.38 8.67 -11.64
CA HIS A 281 4.25 7.78 -11.85
C HIS A 281 4.73 6.33 -11.88
N ALA A 282 4.30 5.51 -10.92
CA ALA A 282 4.88 4.20 -10.64
C ALA A 282 4.65 3.19 -11.78
N ASN A 283 3.39 3.03 -12.25
CA ASN A 283 3.11 2.10 -13.35
C ASN A 283 3.81 2.43 -14.66
N THR A 284 4.17 3.71 -14.89
CA THR A 284 4.99 4.09 -16.04
C THR A 284 6.41 3.50 -15.93
N GLN A 285 6.96 3.33 -14.73
CA GLN A 285 8.36 2.91 -14.54
C GLN A 285 8.54 1.40 -14.58
N VAL A 286 7.67 0.64 -13.89
CA VAL A 286 7.87 -0.82 -13.73
C VAL A 286 8.02 -1.57 -15.06
N PRO A 287 7.21 -1.31 -16.10
CA PRO A 287 7.37 -1.94 -17.42
C PRO A 287 8.73 -1.69 -18.08
N LYS A 288 9.36 -0.53 -17.81
CA LYS A 288 10.71 -0.22 -18.32
C LYS A 288 11.73 -1.16 -17.71
N TRP A 289 11.60 -1.47 -16.41
CA TRP A 289 12.49 -2.37 -15.68
C TRP A 289 12.30 -3.82 -16.09
N ILE A 290 11.06 -4.23 -16.41
CA ILE A 290 10.79 -5.52 -17.06
C ILE A 290 11.57 -5.59 -18.38
N GLY A 291 11.50 -4.53 -19.19
CA GLY A 291 12.27 -4.44 -20.43
C GLY A 291 13.78 -4.55 -20.22
N ALA A 292 14.34 -3.92 -19.19
CA ALA A 292 15.75 -4.10 -18.83
C ALA A 292 16.05 -5.58 -18.48
N ALA A 293 15.20 -6.26 -17.70
CA ALA A 293 15.39 -7.69 -17.43
C ALA A 293 15.37 -8.54 -18.72
N ARG A 294 14.47 -8.24 -19.67
CA ARG A 294 14.41 -8.91 -20.98
C ARG A 294 15.65 -8.60 -21.82
N GLU A 295 16.15 -7.36 -21.83
CA GLU A 295 17.35 -6.97 -22.57
C GLU A 295 18.61 -7.62 -22.00
N TYR A 296 18.71 -7.80 -20.68
CA TYR A 296 19.75 -8.63 -20.09
C TYR A 296 19.67 -10.06 -20.62
N LYS A 297 18.49 -10.68 -20.60
CA LYS A 297 18.30 -12.05 -21.11
C LYS A 297 18.58 -12.19 -22.60
N ALA A 298 18.39 -11.13 -23.38
CA ALA A 298 18.72 -11.13 -24.80
C ALA A 298 20.22 -10.94 -25.09
N THR A 299 20.98 -10.29 -24.18
CA THR A 299 22.31 -9.73 -24.51
C THR A 299 23.44 -10.12 -23.56
N GLY A 300 23.14 -10.50 -22.32
CA GLY A 300 24.11 -10.74 -21.25
C GLY A 300 24.70 -9.46 -20.64
N THR A 301 24.29 -8.26 -21.09
CA THR A 301 24.83 -6.98 -20.60
C THR A 301 24.38 -6.71 -19.17
N THR A 302 25.29 -6.86 -18.20
CA THR A 302 24.98 -6.83 -16.76
C THR A 302 24.33 -5.54 -16.28
N ARG A 303 24.60 -4.41 -16.93
CA ARG A 303 23.95 -3.12 -16.63
C ARG A 303 22.43 -3.23 -16.56
N TYR A 304 21.81 -3.95 -17.49
CA TYR A 304 20.35 -4.10 -17.51
C TYR A 304 19.83 -4.98 -16.37
N ARG A 305 20.57 -6.04 -16.01
CA ARG A 305 20.28 -6.84 -14.81
C ARG A 305 20.35 -5.97 -13.56
N ASP A 306 21.40 -5.17 -13.42
CA ASP A 306 21.62 -4.34 -12.24
C ASP A 306 20.51 -3.29 -12.09
N ILE A 307 20.07 -2.66 -13.19
CA ILE A 307 18.89 -1.78 -13.22
C ILE A 307 17.65 -2.50 -12.66
N ALA A 308 17.32 -3.67 -13.21
CA ALA A 308 16.12 -4.41 -12.84
C ALA A 308 16.16 -4.89 -11.37
N VAL A 309 17.30 -5.41 -10.92
CA VAL A 309 17.52 -5.88 -9.54
C VAL A 309 17.44 -4.73 -8.54
N ASN A 310 18.09 -3.59 -8.84
CA ASN A 310 18.08 -2.42 -7.97
C ASN A 310 16.67 -1.82 -7.89
N ALA A 311 15.97 -1.69 -9.03
CA ALA A 311 14.61 -1.18 -9.06
C ALA A 311 13.64 -2.00 -8.21
N TRP A 312 13.72 -3.33 -8.32
CA TRP A 312 12.92 -4.23 -7.49
C TRP A 312 13.26 -4.07 -6.01
N SER A 313 14.55 -4.10 -5.66
CA SER A 313 15.00 -4.06 -4.26
C SER A 313 14.63 -2.74 -3.58
N ILE A 314 14.82 -1.61 -4.27
CA ILE A 314 14.43 -0.27 -3.81
C ILE A 314 12.91 -0.21 -3.61
N THR A 315 12.14 -0.65 -4.60
CA THR A 315 10.68 -0.56 -4.55
C THR A 315 10.08 -1.43 -3.44
N VAL A 316 10.51 -2.70 -3.35
CA VAL A 316 10.02 -3.64 -2.32
C VAL A 316 10.48 -3.23 -0.92
N GLY A 317 11.70 -2.71 -0.80
CA GLY A 317 12.28 -2.31 0.49
C GLY A 317 11.71 -1.01 1.06
N ALA A 318 11.46 0.01 0.23
CA ALA A 318 11.17 1.36 0.70
C ALA A 318 9.83 1.95 0.22
N HIS A 319 9.19 1.39 -0.81
CA HIS A 319 8.00 2.00 -1.45
C HIS A 319 6.75 1.12 -1.41
N THR A 320 6.78 0.03 -0.66
CA THR A 320 5.74 -1.01 -0.69
C THR A 320 4.96 -1.08 0.62
N TYR A 321 3.63 -1.02 0.53
CA TYR A 321 2.70 -1.20 1.65
C TYR A 321 2.64 -2.67 2.10
N ALA A 322 2.02 -2.93 3.27
CA ALA A 322 1.97 -4.26 3.88
C ALA A 322 1.34 -5.32 2.96
N ASN A 323 0.36 -4.95 2.14
CA ASN A 323 -0.32 -5.81 1.16
C ASN A 323 0.49 -6.06 -0.13
N GLY A 324 1.73 -5.58 -0.23
CA GLY A 324 2.60 -5.75 -1.39
C GLY A 324 2.37 -4.75 -2.53
N SER A 325 1.38 -3.85 -2.37
CA SER A 325 1.13 -2.75 -3.29
C SER A 325 2.10 -1.58 -3.11
N ASN A 326 2.15 -0.66 -4.06
CA ASN A 326 2.91 0.58 -3.96
C ASN A 326 2.13 1.75 -4.59
N SER A 327 2.68 2.95 -4.43
CA SER A 327 2.15 4.23 -4.90
C SER A 327 0.89 4.74 -4.18
N ARG A 328 0.73 6.06 -4.22
CA ARG A 328 -0.49 6.77 -3.83
C ARG A 328 -0.83 7.77 -4.93
N ALA A 329 -2.08 7.74 -5.38
CA ALA A 329 -2.53 8.40 -6.60
C ALA A 329 -1.55 8.12 -7.75
N GLU A 330 -1.23 6.85 -7.99
CA GLU A 330 -0.36 6.35 -9.08
C GLU A 330 1.13 6.72 -8.97
N HIS A 331 1.52 7.58 -8.03
CA HIS A 331 2.89 8.09 -7.92
C HIS A 331 3.62 7.46 -6.74
N PHE A 332 4.90 7.16 -6.94
CA PHE A 332 5.83 6.90 -5.84
C PHE A 332 5.90 8.11 -4.91
N ARG A 333 6.21 7.84 -3.66
CA ARG A 333 6.39 8.83 -2.61
C ARG A 333 7.82 8.75 -2.10
N ALA A 334 8.21 9.62 -1.17
CA ALA A 334 9.52 9.55 -0.57
C ALA A 334 9.77 8.15 0.00
N PRO A 335 11.00 7.62 -0.05
CA PRO A 335 11.31 6.30 0.47
C PRO A 335 10.88 6.21 1.95
N ASN A 336 10.25 5.09 2.30
CA ASN A 336 9.67 4.78 3.61
C ASN A 336 8.44 5.60 4.02
N ALA A 337 7.96 6.55 3.21
CA ALA A 337 6.75 7.30 3.51
C ALA A 337 5.50 6.43 3.28
N ILE A 338 5.09 5.69 4.30
CA ILE A 338 4.00 4.72 4.24
C ILE A 338 2.78 5.25 4.99
N ALA A 339 2.94 5.59 6.27
CA ALA A 339 1.85 5.96 7.17
C ALA A 339 1.06 7.19 6.68
N GLY A 340 1.76 8.23 6.22
CA GLY A 340 1.15 9.45 5.68
C GLY A 340 0.43 9.28 4.33
N HIS A 341 0.54 8.10 3.70
CA HIS A 341 0.01 7.81 2.37
C HIS A 341 -0.97 6.64 2.34
N LEU A 342 -1.55 6.30 3.49
CA LEU A 342 -2.68 5.38 3.61
C LEU A 342 -3.99 6.14 3.33
N THR A 343 -4.28 6.35 2.05
CA THR A 343 -5.42 7.14 1.55
C THR A 343 -6.38 6.27 0.72
N ARG A 344 -7.43 6.91 0.17
CA ARG A 344 -8.44 6.26 -0.69
C ARG A 344 -7.91 5.89 -2.09
N ASP A 345 -6.81 6.49 -2.49
CA ASP A 345 -6.15 6.34 -3.80
C ASP A 345 -4.79 5.64 -3.68
N THR A 346 -4.62 4.81 -2.64
CA THR A 346 -3.41 4.00 -2.43
C THR A 346 -3.48 2.68 -3.20
N GLY A 347 -2.32 2.20 -3.64
CA GLY A 347 -2.18 0.83 -4.16
C GLY A 347 -2.90 0.60 -5.49
N GLU A 348 -2.42 1.23 -6.56
CA GLU A 348 -2.83 0.93 -7.95
C GLU A 348 -2.47 -0.53 -8.31
N ALA A 349 -3.44 -1.29 -8.83
CA ALA A 349 -3.25 -2.71 -9.13
C ALA A 349 -2.27 -2.99 -10.28
N CYS A 350 -2.19 -2.13 -11.30
CA CYS A 350 -1.26 -2.30 -12.42
C CYS A 350 0.20 -2.38 -11.95
N ASN A 351 0.56 -1.59 -10.93
CA ASN A 351 1.91 -1.54 -10.39
C ASN A 351 2.29 -2.92 -9.86
N THR A 352 1.39 -3.52 -9.09
CA THR A 352 1.59 -4.84 -8.51
C THR A 352 1.62 -5.92 -9.58
N TYR A 353 0.72 -5.88 -10.57
CA TYR A 353 0.78 -6.77 -11.73
C TYR A 353 2.16 -6.72 -12.42
N ASN A 354 2.70 -5.53 -12.67
CA ASN A 354 4.01 -5.38 -13.30
C ASN A 354 5.16 -5.75 -12.36
N MET A 355 5.06 -5.49 -11.06
CA MET A 355 6.05 -5.93 -10.08
C MET A 355 6.10 -7.45 -9.97
N LEU A 356 4.97 -8.15 -10.06
CA LEU A 356 4.92 -9.60 -10.13
C LEU A 356 5.64 -10.13 -11.38
N LYS A 357 5.43 -9.49 -12.55
CA LYS A 357 6.18 -9.83 -13.78
C LYS A 357 7.68 -9.64 -13.61
N LEU A 358 8.12 -8.48 -13.10
CA LEU A 358 9.53 -8.21 -12.83
C LEU A 358 10.13 -9.23 -11.85
N THR A 359 9.38 -9.56 -10.80
CA THR A 359 9.77 -10.55 -9.80
C THR A 359 10.04 -11.92 -10.44
N ARG A 360 9.17 -12.38 -11.35
CA ARG A 360 9.40 -13.62 -12.11
C ARG A 360 10.64 -13.52 -12.98
N GLU A 361 10.80 -12.43 -13.74
CA GLU A 361 11.95 -12.25 -14.62
C GLU A 361 13.28 -12.34 -13.85
N LEU A 362 13.35 -11.73 -12.66
CA LEU A 362 14.52 -11.76 -11.78
C LEU A 362 14.72 -13.11 -11.09
N TRP A 363 13.64 -13.77 -10.65
CA TRP A 363 13.73 -15.07 -10.01
C TRP A 363 14.31 -16.13 -10.97
N LEU A 364 13.96 -16.08 -12.26
CA LEU A 364 14.54 -16.97 -13.28
C LEU A 364 16.07 -16.84 -13.37
N LEU A 365 16.65 -15.71 -12.98
CA LEU A 365 18.11 -15.49 -12.93
C LEU A 365 18.74 -15.99 -11.62
N ALA A 366 17.96 -16.06 -10.54
CA ALA A 366 18.43 -16.37 -9.20
C ALA A 366 17.41 -17.23 -8.41
N PRO A 367 17.12 -18.47 -8.84
CA PRO A 367 16.02 -19.27 -8.29
C PRO A 367 16.25 -19.75 -6.84
N GLY A 368 17.40 -19.44 -6.23
CA GLY A 368 17.64 -19.62 -4.78
C GLY A 368 17.12 -18.47 -3.90
N ARG A 369 16.71 -17.34 -4.48
CA ARG A 369 16.21 -16.15 -3.77
C ARG A 369 14.72 -16.29 -3.47
N ALA A 370 14.40 -16.86 -2.31
CA ALA A 370 13.01 -17.09 -1.88
C ALA A 370 12.24 -15.79 -1.60
N ASP A 371 12.94 -14.68 -1.31
CA ASP A 371 12.35 -13.37 -1.04
C ASP A 371 11.57 -12.79 -2.24
N TYR A 372 11.95 -13.14 -3.47
CA TYR A 372 11.13 -12.84 -4.65
C TYR A 372 9.74 -13.45 -4.52
N PHE A 373 9.65 -14.72 -4.12
CA PHE A 373 8.36 -15.41 -3.99
C PHE A 373 7.65 -15.17 -2.67
N ASP A 374 8.34 -14.71 -1.63
CA ASP A 374 7.69 -14.13 -0.45
C ASP A 374 6.98 -12.83 -0.79
N TYR A 375 7.60 -11.97 -1.60
CA TYR A 375 6.93 -10.79 -2.17
C TYR A 375 5.79 -11.19 -3.12
N TYR A 376 6.03 -12.13 -4.04
CA TYR A 376 5.04 -12.57 -5.02
C TYR A 376 3.77 -13.09 -4.33
N GLU A 377 3.94 -13.97 -3.34
CA GLU A 377 2.84 -14.53 -2.54
C GLU A 377 2.07 -13.42 -1.81
N ASN A 378 2.78 -12.52 -1.12
CA ASN A 378 2.14 -11.41 -0.40
C ASN A 378 1.31 -10.52 -1.34
N ALA A 379 1.92 -10.02 -2.41
CA ALA A 379 1.27 -9.12 -3.36
C ALA A 379 0.09 -9.78 -4.11
N LEU A 380 0.23 -11.06 -4.49
CA LEU A 380 -0.85 -11.81 -5.11
C LEU A 380 -2.05 -11.96 -4.16
N PHE A 381 -1.82 -12.50 -2.96
CA PHE A 381 -2.90 -12.81 -2.03
C PHE A 381 -3.52 -11.58 -1.37
N ASN A 382 -2.78 -10.48 -1.17
CA ASN A 382 -3.26 -9.35 -0.39
C ASN A 382 -3.64 -8.13 -1.22
N HIS A 383 -3.25 -8.09 -2.49
CA HIS A 383 -3.63 -6.99 -3.39
C HIS A 383 -4.42 -7.48 -4.60
N LEU A 384 -3.82 -8.32 -5.44
CA LEU A 384 -4.45 -8.69 -6.73
C LEU A 384 -5.64 -9.62 -6.58
N LEU A 385 -5.61 -10.59 -5.66
CA LEU A 385 -6.71 -11.53 -5.48
C LEU A 385 -8.00 -10.83 -5.01
N GLY A 386 -7.86 -9.85 -4.13
CA GLY A 386 -8.94 -9.01 -3.62
C GLY A 386 -9.34 -7.86 -4.54
N GLN A 387 -8.62 -7.65 -5.65
CA GLN A 387 -8.97 -6.62 -6.63
C GLN A 387 -10.31 -6.91 -7.30
N GLN A 388 -10.65 -8.19 -7.48
CA GLN A 388 -11.88 -8.64 -8.14
C GLN A 388 -13.01 -8.87 -7.15
N ARG A 389 -14.20 -8.32 -7.43
CA ARG A 389 -15.42 -8.51 -6.64
C ARG A 389 -15.97 -9.93 -6.77
N PRO A 390 -16.03 -10.74 -5.69
CA PRO A 390 -16.47 -12.13 -5.78
C PRO A 390 -17.97 -12.29 -6.03
N ALA A 391 -18.78 -11.33 -5.58
CA ALA A 391 -20.24 -11.34 -5.72
C ALA A 391 -20.74 -10.99 -7.13
N ASP A 392 -19.82 -10.65 -8.05
CA ASP A 392 -20.14 -10.29 -9.43
C ASP A 392 -19.79 -11.44 -10.37
N ALA A 393 -20.74 -11.85 -11.21
CA ALA A 393 -20.56 -12.96 -12.15
C ALA A 393 -19.48 -12.69 -13.22
N HIS A 394 -19.24 -11.42 -13.57
CA HIS A 394 -18.18 -11.01 -14.48
C HIS A 394 -16.89 -10.63 -13.74
N GLY A 395 -16.92 -10.59 -12.40
CA GLY A 395 -15.74 -10.32 -11.59
C GLY A 395 -15.13 -8.96 -11.91
N HIS A 396 -15.95 -7.91 -11.91
CA HIS A 396 -15.48 -6.54 -12.02
C HIS A 396 -14.44 -6.21 -10.93
N VAL A 397 -13.47 -5.36 -11.28
CA VAL A 397 -12.28 -5.09 -10.46
C VAL A 397 -12.21 -3.65 -9.97
N THR A 398 -11.45 -3.38 -8.92
CA THR A 398 -11.08 -2.01 -8.53
C THR A 398 -9.79 -1.54 -9.21
N TYR A 399 -9.60 -0.23 -9.26
CA TYR A 399 -8.33 0.39 -9.68
C TYR A 399 -7.36 0.50 -8.50
N PHE A 400 -7.78 1.24 -7.46
CA PHE A 400 -7.06 1.38 -6.20
C PHE A 400 -7.53 0.35 -5.17
N THR A 401 -6.68 0.11 -4.18
CA THR A 401 -7.02 -0.66 -2.97
C THR A 401 -6.81 0.26 -1.77
N PRO A 402 -7.85 1.01 -1.35
CA PRO A 402 -7.76 1.96 -0.25
C PRO A 402 -7.11 1.35 0.99
N LEU A 403 -6.23 2.11 1.66
CA LEU A 403 -5.62 1.69 2.93
C LEU A 403 -5.89 2.66 4.07
N ASN A 404 -6.66 3.73 3.82
CA ASN A 404 -7.13 4.63 4.87
C ASN A 404 -8.02 3.89 5.89
N PRO A 405 -8.10 4.37 7.14
CA PRO A 405 -9.07 3.89 8.11
C PRO A 405 -10.50 3.99 7.55
N GLY A 406 -11.27 2.90 7.60
CA GLY A 406 -12.60 2.84 7.01
C GLY A 406 -12.59 2.87 5.48
N GLY A 407 -11.50 2.44 4.85
CA GLY A 407 -11.40 2.25 3.40
C GLY A 407 -12.44 1.24 2.90
N ARG A 408 -12.88 1.40 1.65
CA ARG A 408 -13.87 0.51 1.02
C ARG A 408 -13.52 0.31 -0.45
N ARG A 409 -13.48 -0.95 -0.89
CA ARG A 409 -13.24 -1.28 -2.32
C ARG A 409 -14.37 -0.76 -3.19
N GLY A 410 -14.02 -0.32 -4.39
CA GLY A 410 -14.97 0.29 -5.33
C GLY A 410 -15.35 1.73 -4.96
N VAL A 411 -14.54 2.40 -4.13
CA VAL A 411 -14.65 3.84 -3.82
C VAL A 411 -13.27 4.47 -4.02
N GLY A 412 -13.20 5.55 -4.79
CA GLY A 412 -11.94 6.22 -5.14
C GLY A 412 -12.17 7.49 -5.96
N PRO A 413 -11.09 8.14 -6.42
CA PRO A 413 -11.22 9.28 -7.32
C PRO A 413 -11.80 8.87 -8.68
N ALA A 414 -12.64 9.73 -9.27
CA ALA A 414 -13.33 9.42 -10.53
C ALA A 414 -12.38 9.09 -11.69
N TRP A 415 -11.19 9.71 -11.73
CA TRP A 415 -10.21 9.49 -12.78
C TRP A 415 -9.56 8.09 -12.71
N GLY A 416 -9.43 7.51 -11.52
CA GLY A 416 -8.77 6.21 -11.31
C GLY A 416 -9.76 5.20 -10.75
N GLY A 417 -10.88 5.02 -11.44
CA GLY A 417 -11.86 3.99 -11.12
C GLY A 417 -12.53 4.14 -9.76
N GLY A 418 -13.12 5.31 -9.49
CA GLY A 418 -13.91 5.59 -8.28
C GLY A 418 -15.16 4.71 -8.05
N THR A 419 -15.27 3.60 -8.77
CA THR A 419 -16.28 2.55 -8.69
C THR A 419 -15.62 1.18 -8.96
N TRP A 420 -16.37 0.09 -8.83
CA TRP A 420 -16.00 -1.14 -9.54
C TRP A 420 -15.98 -0.88 -11.06
N SER A 421 -15.14 -1.60 -11.81
CA SER A 421 -15.17 -1.57 -13.27
C SER A 421 -16.56 -1.97 -13.79
N THR A 422 -16.86 -1.66 -15.04
CA THR A 422 -18.13 -2.01 -15.69
C THR A 422 -17.87 -2.70 -17.02
N ASP A 423 -18.89 -3.38 -17.54
CA ASP A 423 -18.78 -4.17 -18.76
C ASP A 423 -18.28 -3.34 -19.96
N TYR A 424 -18.78 -2.11 -20.12
CA TYR A 424 -18.54 -1.27 -21.29
C TYR A 424 -18.25 0.22 -21.02
N ASN A 425 -18.21 0.69 -19.75
CA ASN A 425 -18.10 2.13 -19.44
C ASN A 425 -16.84 2.53 -18.64
N SER A 426 -15.94 1.59 -18.34
CA SER A 426 -14.73 1.83 -17.54
C SER A 426 -13.46 1.78 -18.38
N PHE A 427 -13.02 0.57 -18.75
CA PHE A 427 -11.83 0.26 -19.55
C PHE A 427 -10.53 0.93 -19.08
N TRP A 428 -10.34 0.98 -17.76
CA TRP A 428 -9.12 1.50 -17.16
C TRP A 428 -7.91 0.56 -17.36
N CYS A 429 -6.69 1.06 -17.18
CA CYS A 429 -5.49 0.21 -17.24
C CYS A 429 -5.56 -0.97 -16.24
N CYS A 430 -6.08 -0.74 -15.02
CA CYS A 430 -6.25 -1.79 -14.00
C CYS A 430 -7.29 -2.85 -14.36
N GLN A 431 -8.26 -2.52 -15.22
CA GLN A 431 -9.18 -3.52 -15.78
C GLN A 431 -8.46 -4.39 -16.82
N GLY A 432 -7.61 -3.77 -17.66
CA GLY A 432 -6.79 -4.48 -18.63
C GLY A 432 -5.81 -5.46 -17.96
N THR A 433 -5.05 -5.00 -16.96
CA THR A 433 -4.15 -5.90 -16.20
C THR A 433 -4.90 -6.91 -15.33
N GLY A 434 -6.10 -6.56 -14.85
CA GLY A 434 -6.95 -7.46 -14.07
C GLY A 434 -7.42 -8.70 -14.86
N ILE A 435 -7.81 -8.54 -16.13
CA ILE A 435 -8.21 -9.69 -16.97
C ILE A 435 -7.03 -10.60 -17.32
N GLU A 436 -5.83 -10.04 -17.51
CA GLU A 436 -4.62 -10.83 -17.71
C GLU A 436 -4.18 -11.55 -16.43
N THR A 437 -4.26 -10.89 -15.28
CA THR A 437 -3.87 -11.49 -13.99
C THR A 437 -4.66 -12.76 -13.73
N ASN A 438 -5.99 -12.68 -13.85
CA ASN A 438 -6.88 -13.78 -13.49
C ASN A 438 -6.86 -14.95 -14.49
N THR A 439 -6.33 -14.76 -15.70
CA THR A 439 -6.20 -15.84 -16.69
C THR A 439 -4.91 -16.65 -16.53
N LYS A 440 -3.91 -16.14 -15.79
CA LYS A 440 -2.61 -16.80 -15.60
C LYS A 440 -2.18 -17.04 -14.15
N LEU A 441 -3.11 -17.06 -13.19
CA LEU A 441 -2.84 -17.21 -11.74
C LEU A 441 -1.99 -18.44 -11.35
N MET A 442 -1.84 -19.43 -12.24
CA MET A 442 -1.07 -20.65 -12.02
C MET A 442 0.38 -20.59 -12.52
N ASP A 443 0.75 -19.56 -13.30
CA ASP A 443 1.99 -19.46 -14.08
C ASP A 443 3.29 -19.38 -13.25
N SER A 444 3.13 -19.30 -11.93
CA SER A 444 4.20 -19.09 -10.97
C SER A 444 4.16 -20.11 -9.82
N ILE A 445 3.33 -21.15 -9.93
CA ILE A 445 3.27 -22.23 -8.92
C ILE A 445 4.53 -23.10 -9.00
N TYR A 446 4.94 -23.47 -10.23
CA TYR A 446 6.06 -24.37 -10.48
C TYR A 446 7.00 -23.81 -11.55
N PHE A 447 8.27 -24.17 -11.42
CA PHE A 447 9.31 -23.91 -12.42
C PHE A 447 10.24 -25.14 -12.48
N HIS A 448 11.12 -25.22 -13.47
CA HIS A 448 12.05 -26.34 -13.58
C HIS A 448 13.44 -25.93 -14.04
N ASP A 449 14.43 -26.78 -13.74
CA ASP A 449 15.76 -26.75 -14.33
C ASP A 449 16.26 -28.17 -14.52
N GLY A 450 16.42 -28.60 -15.78
CA GLY A 450 16.67 -30.01 -16.11
C GLY A 450 15.63 -30.95 -15.47
N THR A 451 16.06 -31.76 -14.50
CA THR A 451 15.19 -32.66 -13.74
C THR A 451 14.70 -32.10 -12.40
N THR A 452 15.12 -30.89 -12.03
CA THR A 452 14.74 -30.22 -10.79
C THR A 452 13.39 -29.55 -10.94
N LEU A 453 12.48 -29.79 -9.98
CA LEU A 453 11.19 -29.10 -9.87
C LEU A 453 11.28 -28.06 -8.75
N PHE A 454 10.94 -26.81 -9.02
CA PHE A 454 10.74 -25.78 -8.01
C PHE A 454 9.25 -25.67 -7.67
N VAL A 455 8.93 -25.63 -6.38
CA VAL A 455 7.56 -25.44 -5.86
C VAL A 455 7.54 -24.11 -5.11
N ASN A 456 6.94 -23.10 -5.73
CA ASN A 456 6.97 -21.71 -5.27
C ASN A 456 5.69 -21.30 -4.53
N LEU A 457 4.51 -21.65 -5.05
CA LEU A 457 3.22 -21.31 -4.46
C LEU A 457 2.44 -22.55 -4.03
N PHE A 458 1.66 -22.42 -2.96
CA PHE A 458 0.93 -23.52 -2.36
C PHE A 458 -0.56 -23.43 -2.69
N VAL A 459 -0.90 -23.84 -3.91
CA VAL A 459 -2.23 -23.64 -4.50
C VAL A 459 -2.73 -24.98 -5.07
N PRO A 460 -4.02 -25.33 -4.89
CA PRO A 460 -4.61 -26.53 -5.49
C PRO A 460 -4.44 -26.51 -7.00
N SER A 461 -3.64 -27.46 -7.51
CA SER A 461 -3.23 -27.45 -8.91
C SER A 461 -2.77 -28.82 -9.38
N THR A 462 -2.76 -28.99 -10.70
CA THR A 462 -2.11 -30.11 -11.38
C THR A 462 -1.09 -29.55 -12.36
N LEU A 463 0.14 -30.05 -12.29
CA LEU A 463 1.20 -29.85 -13.29
C LEU A 463 1.32 -31.11 -14.14
N ASP A 464 1.18 -30.96 -15.45
CA ASP A 464 1.57 -31.93 -16.47
C ASP A 464 2.99 -31.63 -16.98
N TRP A 465 3.99 -32.29 -16.39
CA TRP A 465 5.37 -32.21 -16.85
C TRP A 465 5.60 -33.17 -18.02
N SER A 466 4.95 -32.84 -19.15
CA SER A 466 4.90 -33.63 -20.38
C SER A 466 6.28 -34.08 -20.86
N GLY A 467 7.29 -33.21 -20.83
CA GLY A 467 8.68 -33.53 -21.21
C GLY A 467 9.34 -34.65 -20.38
N ARG A 468 8.75 -35.00 -19.23
CA ARG A 468 9.17 -36.15 -18.40
C ARG A 468 8.08 -37.21 -18.23
N GLY A 469 6.88 -36.99 -18.77
CA GLY A 469 5.72 -37.86 -18.53
C GLY A 469 5.32 -37.96 -17.07
N ILE A 470 5.56 -36.91 -16.27
CA ILE A 470 5.27 -36.87 -14.82
C ILE A 470 4.10 -35.91 -14.59
N THR A 471 3.19 -36.29 -13.69
CA THR A 471 2.14 -35.40 -13.20
C THR A 471 2.32 -35.14 -11.71
N ILE A 472 2.27 -33.87 -11.32
CA ILE A 472 2.26 -33.44 -9.92
C ILE A 472 0.87 -32.89 -9.59
N THR A 473 0.19 -33.51 -8.64
CA THR A 473 -1.09 -33.00 -8.12
C THR A 473 -0.88 -32.41 -6.74
N GLN A 474 -1.08 -31.10 -6.60
CA GLN A 474 -1.04 -30.39 -5.33
C GLN A 474 -2.46 -30.25 -4.77
N THR A 475 -2.68 -30.76 -3.56
CA THR A 475 -3.95 -30.69 -2.82
C THR A 475 -3.73 -29.99 -1.49
N THR A 476 -4.49 -28.93 -1.25
CA THR A 476 -4.39 -28.12 -0.03
C THR A 476 -5.64 -27.27 0.16
N SER A 477 -5.86 -26.78 1.38
CA SER A 477 -6.75 -25.65 1.66
C SER A 477 -5.98 -24.41 2.12
N TYR A 478 -4.66 -24.38 1.88
CA TYR A 478 -3.81 -23.21 2.12
C TYR A 478 -4.40 -21.97 1.44
N PRO A 479 -4.42 -20.81 2.12
CA PRO A 479 -3.83 -20.55 3.43
C PRO A 479 -4.74 -20.81 4.65
N ALA A 480 -5.93 -21.40 4.48
CA ALA A 480 -6.78 -21.75 5.64
C ALA A 480 -6.18 -22.89 6.47
N SER A 481 -5.48 -23.82 5.82
CA SER A 481 -4.60 -24.82 6.43
C SER A 481 -3.13 -24.43 6.29
N ASP A 482 -2.29 -24.93 7.21
CA ASP A 482 -0.83 -24.83 7.16
C ASP A 482 -0.18 -25.94 6.32
N THR A 483 -0.96 -26.82 5.68
CA THR A 483 -0.43 -28.06 5.08
C THR A 483 -0.81 -28.17 3.59
N THR A 484 0.15 -28.57 2.76
CA THR A 484 -0.06 -28.92 1.34
C THR A 484 0.53 -30.29 1.03
N SER A 485 -0.10 -31.03 0.11
CA SER A 485 0.39 -32.33 -0.34
C SER A 485 0.61 -32.35 -1.85
N LEU A 486 1.78 -32.78 -2.29
CA LEU A 486 2.16 -32.96 -3.69
C LEU A 486 2.30 -34.45 -4.00
N ARG A 487 1.37 -34.98 -4.79
CA ARG A 487 1.39 -36.38 -5.24
C ARG A 487 2.03 -36.49 -6.62
N VAL A 488 3.03 -37.35 -6.74
CA VAL A 488 3.80 -37.59 -7.97
C VAL A 488 3.25 -38.84 -8.67
N THR A 489 2.89 -38.73 -9.94
CA THR A 489 2.36 -39.86 -10.75
C THR A 489 2.90 -39.81 -12.18
N GLY A 490 2.54 -40.81 -13.01
CA GLY A 490 3.03 -40.94 -14.39
C GLY A 490 4.25 -41.85 -14.51
N ASN A 491 5.08 -41.61 -15.52
CA ASN A 491 6.30 -42.38 -15.82
C ASN A 491 7.47 -41.95 -14.92
N VAL A 492 7.25 -42.00 -13.61
CA VAL A 492 8.21 -41.57 -12.60
C VAL A 492 9.38 -42.55 -12.54
N SER A 493 10.59 -42.08 -12.79
CA SER A 493 11.82 -42.88 -12.67
C SER A 493 13.04 -42.00 -12.38
N GLY A 494 14.10 -42.64 -11.90
CA GLY A 494 15.38 -41.99 -11.59
C GLY A 494 15.36 -41.13 -10.33
N SER A 495 16.54 -40.61 -9.99
CA SER A 495 16.74 -39.69 -8.89
C SER A 495 16.67 -38.24 -9.38
N TRP A 496 15.85 -37.41 -8.73
CA TRP A 496 15.73 -35.98 -9.05
C TRP A 496 15.26 -35.16 -7.84
N SER A 497 15.39 -33.84 -7.94
CA SER A 497 15.20 -32.91 -6.83
C SER A 497 13.88 -32.15 -6.93
N MET A 498 13.16 -32.08 -5.81
CA MET A 498 12.07 -31.12 -5.60
C MET A 498 12.57 -30.04 -4.63
N ARG A 499 12.70 -28.80 -5.11
CA ARG A 499 13.06 -27.63 -4.30
C ARG A 499 11.79 -26.92 -3.85
N VAL A 500 11.46 -27.05 -2.58
CA VAL A 500 10.23 -26.50 -2.00
C VAL A 500 10.56 -25.19 -1.29
N ARG A 501 9.88 -24.10 -1.65
CA ARG A 501 10.05 -22.82 -0.94
C ARG A 501 9.67 -22.99 0.53
N ILE A 502 10.49 -22.46 1.43
CA ILE A 502 10.15 -22.31 2.85
C ILE A 502 9.98 -20.81 3.11
N PRO A 503 8.73 -20.29 3.20
CA PRO A 503 8.48 -18.86 3.27
C PRO A 503 9.12 -18.20 4.49
N ALA A 504 9.64 -16.97 4.38
CA ALA A 504 10.26 -16.27 5.52
C ALA A 504 9.31 -16.06 6.71
N TRP A 505 7.99 -16.03 6.48
CA TRP A 505 7.01 -15.85 7.54
C TRP A 505 6.80 -17.11 8.40
N THR A 506 7.16 -18.32 7.96
CA THR A 506 6.85 -19.57 8.69
C THR A 506 7.84 -19.84 9.84
N ARG A 507 7.51 -20.80 10.72
CA ARG A 507 8.40 -21.35 11.76
C ARG A 507 8.22 -22.85 11.83
N ASP A 508 9.29 -23.58 12.09
CA ASP A 508 9.26 -25.04 12.30
C ASP A 508 8.60 -25.81 11.15
N ALA A 509 8.87 -25.37 9.92
CA ALA A 509 8.36 -26.02 8.71
C ALA A 509 8.89 -27.46 8.63
N THR A 510 8.05 -28.39 8.20
CA THR A 510 8.43 -29.80 8.03
C THR A 510 8.05 -30.31 6.65
N ILE A 511 8.87 -31.23 6.14
CA ILE A 511 8.61 -31.95 4.90
C ILE A 511 8.63 -33.44 5.23
N SER A 512 7.59 -34.14 4.81
CA SER A 512 7.50 -35.60 4.90
C SER A 512 7.22 -36.20 3.53
N VAL A 513 7.64 -37.45 3.35
CA VAL A 513 7.33 -38.24 2.17
C VAL A 513 6.66 -39.52 2.63
N ASN A 514 5.47 -39.80 2.10
CA ASN A 514 4.66 -40.98 2.47
C ASN A 514 4.49 -41.11 4.00
N GLY A 515 4.31 -39.97 4.69
CA GLY A 515 4.14 -39.90 6.15
C GLY A 515 5.44 -39.92 6.96
N VAL A 516 6.61 -40.10 6.33
CA VAL A 516 7.90 -40.11 7.03
C VAL A 516 8.58 -38.74 6.89
N GLN A 517 8.81 -38.06 8.00
CA GLN A 517 9.52 -36.77 8.02
C GLN A 517 10.95 -36.93 7.48
N GLN A 518 11.35 -36.02 6.60
CA GLN A 518 12.65 -36.03 5.94
C GLN A 518 13.64 -35.15 6.71
N SER A 519 14.92 -35.55 6.72
CA SER A 519 16.02 -34.78 7.32
C SER A 519 16.59 -33.76 6.31
N VAL A 520 15.74 -32.81 5.90
CA VAL A 520 16.12 -31.71 4.99
C VAL A 520 16.05 -30.39 5.74
N ALA A 521 16.92 -29.43 5.36
CA ALA A 521 16.90 -28.10 5.95
C ALA A 521 15.64 -27.35 5.52
N THR A 522 14.85 -26.89 6.50
CA THR A 522 13.62 -26.11 6.30
C THR A 522 13.78 -24.70 6.86
N THR A 523 14.91 -24.05 6.59
CA THR A 523 15.21 -22.69 7.06
C THR A 523 14.24 -21.69 6.42
N PRO A 524 13.50 -20.86 7.19
CA PRO A 524 12.66 -19.80 6.63
C PRO A 524 13.43 -18.86 5.71
N GLY A 525 12.81 -18.46 4.58
CA GLY A 525 13.42 -17.59 3.57
C GLY A 525 14.38 -18.33 2.62
N THR A 526 14.26 -19.65 2.49
CA THR A 526 15.13 -20.47 1.63
C THR A 526 14.33 -21.51 0.84
N TYR A 527 15.01 -22.37 0.07
CA TYR A 527 14.43 -23.55 -0.56
C TYR A 527 14.95 -24.81 0.11
N ALA A 528 14.05 -25.71 0.50
CA ALA A 528 14.40 -27.04 0.99
C ALA A 528 14.64 -27.98 -0.20
N ASP A 529 15.83 -28.58 -0.25
CA ASP A 529 16.26 -29.50 -1.29
C ASP A 529 15.88 -30.95 -0.96
N LEU A 530 14.84 -31.48 -1.60
CA LEU A 530 14.40 -32.87 -1.46
C LEU A 530 14.80 -33.69 -2.70
N THR A 531 15.98 -34.33 -2.62
CA THR A 531 16.50 -35.19 -3.71
C THR A 531 16.30 -36.65 -3.38
N ARG A 532 15.65 -37.39 -4.28
CA ARG A 532 15.36 -38.82 -4.08
C ARG A 532 15.01 -39.54 -5.37
N SER A 533 15.03 -40.87 -5.31
CA SER A 533 14.43 -41.72 -6.34
C SER A 533 12.94 -41.80 -6.11
N TRP A 534 12.16 -41.23 -7.03
CA TRP A 534 10.71 -41.11 -6.90
C TRP A 534 10.01 -42.33 -7.47
N THR A 535 8.94 -42.77 -6.83
CA THR A 535 8.01 -43.79 -7.37
C THR A 535 6.65 -43.16 -7.63
N ALA A 536 5.96 -43.61 -8.67
CA ALA A 536 4.59 -43.19 -8.92
C ALA A 536 3.69 -43.50 -7.70
N GLY A 537 2.98 -42.50 -7.21
CA GLY A 537 2.18 -42.55 -5.98
C GLY A 537 2.83 -41.86 -4.78
N ASP A 538 4.14 -41.58 -4.82
CA ASP A 538 4.83 -40.85 -3.75
C ASP A 538 4.12 -39.52 -3.46
N THR A 539 3.93 -39.22 -2.18
CA THR A 539 3.29 -38.00 -1.72
C THR A 539 4.21 -37.23 -0.79
N VAL A 540 4.52 -35.99 -1.16
CA VAL A 540 5.25 -35.02 -0.33
C VAL A 540 4.23 -34.21 0.44
N THR A 541 4.30 -34.20 1.77
CA THR A 541 3.49 -33.32 2.60
C THR A 541 4.39 -32.25 3.20
N VAL A 542 4.06 -30.99 2.91
CA VAL A 542 4.76 -29.80 3.39
C VAL A 542 3.86 -29.11 4.41
N ARG A 543 4.38 -28.89 5.62
CA ARG A 543 3.70 -28.16 6.68
C ARG A 543 4.43 -26.85 6.96
N LEU A 544 3.70 -25.74 6.92
CA LEU A 544 4.18 -24.37 7.03
C LEU A 544 3.42 -23.65 8.16
N PRO A 545 3.77 -23.90 9.43
CA PRO A 545 3.06 -23.31 10.57
C PRO A 545 2.94 -21.79 10.47
N MET A 546 1.70 -21.30 10.61
CA MET A 546 1.34 -19.89 10.53
C MET A 546 1.19 -19.27 11.92
N ARG A 547 1.54 -18.00 12.06
CA ARG A 547 1.34 -17.22 13.28
C ARG A 547 0.89 -15.81 12.96
N VAL A 548 0.33 -15.14 13.96
CA VAL A 548 0.07 -13.71 13.89
C VAL A 548 1.39 -12.95 13.99
N VAL A 549 1.61 -12.00 13.07
CA VAL A 549 2.75 -11.07 13.10
C VAL A 549 2.24 -9.66 12.86
N MET A 550 2.67 -8.73 13.71
CA MET A 550 2.45 -7.31 13.52
C MET A 550 3.57 -6.73 12.64
N LYS A 551 3.22 -6.00 11.58
CA LYS A 551 4.15 -5.40 10.63
C LYS A 551 3.98 -3.88 10.64
N ALA A 552 4.94 -3.17 11.22
CA ALA A 552 4.96 -1.72 11.25
C ALA A 552 5.03 -1.11 9.84
N ALA A 553 4.44 0.07 9.69
CA ALA A 553 4.78 0.99 8.61
C ALA A 553 6.25 1.40 8.75
N ASN A 554 6.93 1.64 7.62
CA ASN A 554 8.37 1.90 7.64
C ASN A 554 8.74 3.19 8.41
N ASP A 555 7.86 4.19 8.37
CA ASP A 555 8.00 5.53 8.97
C ASP A 555 7.27 5.70 10.31
N ASP A 556 6.42 4.76 10.70
CA ASP A 556 5.65 4.84 11.95
C ASP A 556 5.54 3.46 12.64
N PRO A 557 6.32 3.22 13.72
CA PRO A 557 6.27 1.96 14.45
C PRO A 557 4.97 1.78 15.25
N ASP A 558 4.20 2.84 15.48
CA ASP A 558 2.93 2.79 16.20
C ASP A 558 1.75 2.42 15.27
N LEU A 559 1.97 2.42 13.95
CA LEU A 559 0.98 2.07 12.95
C LEU A 559 1.36 0.76 12.25
N GLN A 560 0.63 -0.32 12.55
CA GLN A 560 1.02 -1.68 12.14
C GLN A 560 -0.12 -2.43 11.45
N ALA A 561 0.21 -3.21 10.42
CA ALA A 561 -0.70 -4.19 9.82
C ALA A 561 -0.60 -5.53 10.56
N VAL A 562 -1.70 -6.28 10.61
CA VAL A 562 -1.73 -7.64 11.15
C VAL A 562 -1.56 -8.63 10.01
N THR A 563 -0.71 -9.64 10.17
CA THR A 563 -0.59 -10.75 9.23
C THR A 563 -0.79 -12.09 9.91
N TYR A 564 -1.31 -13.09 9.19
CA TYR A 564 -1.35 -14.50 9.58
C TYR A 564 -0.85 -15.37 8.44
N GLY A 565 0.35 -15.93 8.60
CA GLY A 565 1.03 -16.59 7.49
C GLY A 565 1.30 -15.62 6.33
N PRO A 566 0.88 -15.93 5.09
CA PRO A 566 1.04 -15.03 3.94
C PRO A 566 0.00 -13.90 3.88
N LEU A 567 -1.01 -13.93 4.75
CA LEU A 567 -2.18 -13.06 4.62
C LEU A 567 -2.08 -11.82 5.49
N VAL A 568 -2.37 -10.65 4.92
CA VAL A 568 -2.75 -9.46 5.66
C VAL A 568 -4.19 -9.63 6.14
N LEU A 569 -4.43 -9.34 7.40
CA LEU A 569 -5.78 -9.33 7.98
C LEU A 569 -6.32 -7.91 8.02
N SER A 570 -7.61 -7.77 7.76
CA SER A 570 -8.36 -6.52 7.91
C SER A 570 -9.49 -6.66 8.90
N GLY A 571 -9.81 -5.57 9.59
CA GLY A 571 -10.96 -5.48 10.49
C GLY A 571 -12.21 -5.06 9.74
N ASP A 572 -13.30 -5.76 9.98
CA ASP A 572 -14.62 -5.46 9.42
C ASP A 572 -15.36 -4.44 10.29
N TYR A 573 -15.69 -3.29 9.72
CA TYR A 573 -16.42 -2.20 10.37
C TYR A 573 -17.82 -1.97 9.78
N GLY A 574 -18.32 -2.85 8.90
CA GLY A 574 -19.60 -2.67 8.22
C GLY A 574 -19.66 -1.34 7.49
N ASP A 575 -20.69 -0.53 7.71
CA ASP A 575 -20.80 0.81 7.12
C ASP A 575 -20.24 1.93 8.02
N THR A 576 -19.57 1.59 9.13
CA THR A 576 -19.04 2.58 10.09
C THR A 576 -17.90 3.38 9.47
N ALA A 577 -18.07 4.70 9.38
CA ALA A 577 -16.99 5.59 8.94
C ALA A 577 -15.95 5.78 10.06
N LEU A 578 -14.67 5.82 9.69
CA LEU A 578 -13.57 6.01 10.62
C LEU A 578 -12.72 7.20 10.19
N SER A 579 -12.47 8.13 11.10
CA SER A 579 -11.62 9.30 10.87
C SER A 579 -10.14 9.03 11.18
N ALA A 580 -9.83 7.94 11.89
CA ALA A 580 -8.48 7.55 12.30
C ALA A 580 -8.38 6.03 12.47
N ALA A 581 -7.14 5.52 12.46
CA ALA A 581 -6.87 4.11 12.73
C ALA A 581 -7.24 3.79 14.19
N PRO A 582 -8.13 2.80 14.42
CA PRO A 582 -8.51 2.40 15.77
C PRO A 582 -7.32 1.77 16.49
N VAL A 583 -7.25 1.98 17.81
CA VAL A 583 -6.24 1.37 18.69
C VAL A 583 -6.55 -0.11 18.84
N LEU A 584 -5.68 -0.97 18.33
CA LEU A 584 -5.76 -2.42 18.44
C LEU A 584 -4.98 -2.90 19.66
N THR A 585 -5.55 -3.82 20.44
CA THR A 585 -4.84 -4.57 21.48
C THR A 585 -4.26 -5.85 20.85
N PRO A 586 -2.97 -5.94 20.50
CA PRO A 586 -2.46 -7.05 19.69
C PRO A 586 -2.59 -8.42 20.36
N SER A 587 -2.48 -8.47 21.70
CA SER A 587 -2.63 -9.70 22.49
C SER A 587 -4.04 -10.28 22.49
N SER A 588 -5.04 -9.51 22.03
CA SER A 588 -6.43 -9.96 21.94
C SER A 588 -6.76 -10.69 20.64
N ILE A 589 -5.84 -10.68 19.66
CA ILE A 589 -6.05 -11.33 18.36
C ILE A 589 -6.12 -12.84 18.57
N SER A 590 -7.27 -13.42 18.25
CA SER A 590 -7.54 -14.84 18.40
C SER A 590 -8.24 -15.39 17.17
N ARG A 591 -7.76 -16.53 16.65
CA ARG A 591 -8.41 -17.26 15.56
C ARG A 591 -9.62 -18.01 16.13
N THR A 592 -10.80 -17.79 15.56
CA THR A 592 -12.07 -18.34 16.09
C THR A 592 -12.55 -19.60 15.35
N SER A 593 -11.89 -19.99 14.26
CA SER A 593 -12.23 -21.17 13.47
C SER A 593 -10.98 -21.99 13.09
N THR A 594 -11.11 -23.32 13.07
CA THR A 594 -10.07 -24.24 12.62
C THR A 594 -10.08 -24.48 11.11
N SER A 595 -11.21 -24.22 10.44
CA SER A 595 -11.39 -24.44 9.00
C SER A 595 -11.50 -23.15 8.18
N ALA A 596 -11.90 -22.04 8.82
CA ALA A 596 -11.97 -20.73 8.21
C ALA A 596 -10.87 -19.80 8.75
N LEU A 597 -10.56 -18.75 7.99
CA LEU A 597 -9.64 -17.69 8.38
C LEU A 597 -10.38 -16.55 9.05
N THR A 598 -11.05 -16.84 10.16
CA THR A 598 -11.78 -15.83 10.94
C THR A 598 -11.11 -15.62 12.27
N PHE A 599 -10.97 -14.36 12.66
CA PHE A 599 -10.34 -13.95 13.90
C PHE A 599 -11.20 -12.90 14.61
N THR A 600 -10.95 -12.71 15.89
CA THR A 600 -11.47 -11.59 16.68
C THR A 600 -10.31 -10.85 17.32
N ALA A 601 -10.47 -9.55 17.52
CA ALA A 601 -9.57 -8.73 18.33
C ALA A 601 -10.37 -7.65 19.07
N THR A 602 -9.74 -6.97 20.01
CA THR A 602 -10.26 -5.75 20.66
C THR A 602 -9.61 -4.55 20.00
N ALA A 603 -10.41 -3.67 19.42
CA ALA A 603 -9.96 -2.40 18.85
C ALA A 603 -10.91 -1.25 19.23
N GLY A 604 -10.35 -0.11 19.64
CA GLY A 604 -11.14 1.05 20.11
C GLY A 604 -12.04 0.73 21.31
N GLY A 605 -11.63 -0.24 22.15
CA GLY A 605 -12.43 -0.70 23.30
C GLY A 605 -13.56 -1.68 22.98
N ALA A 606 -13.77 -2.04 21.71
CA ALA A 606 -14.81 -2.97 21.27
C ALA A 606 -14.21 -4.21 20.59
N GLN A 607 -14.96 -5.32 20.56
CA GLN A 607 -14.57 -6.50 19.79
C GLN A 607 -14.81 -6.24 18.29
N VAL A 608 -13.83 -6.57 17.46
CA VAL A 608 -13.87 -6.47 16.00
C VAL A 608 -13.55 -7.83 15.37
N ARG A 609 -14.22 -8.16 14.27
CA ARG A 609 -13.93 -9.35 13.45
C ARG A 609 -12.79 -9.03 12.51
N LEU A 610 -11.78 -9.91 12.43
CA LEU A 610 -10.74 -9.83 11.40
C LEU A 610 -10.87 -10.99 10.40
N GLU A 611 -10.55 -10.70 9.15
CA GLU A 611 -10.57 -11.64 8.02
C GLU A 611 -9.42 -11.36 7.05
N PRO A 612 -9.11 -12.26 6.09
CA PRO A 612 -8.13 -11.98 5.05
C PRO A 612 -8.51 -10.75 4.26
N PHE A 613 -7.55 -9.86 4.01
CA PHE A 613 -7.83 -8.58 3.35
C PHE A 613 -8.36 -8.72 1.92
N HIS A 614 -8.07 -9.84 1.23
CA HIS A 614 -8.67 -10.13 -0.07
C HIS A 614 -10.15 -10.51 -0.02
N ASP A 615 -10.73 -10.68 1.16
CA ASP A 615 -12.16 -10.91 1.35
C ASP A 615 -12.92 -9.63 1.75
N ALA A 616 -12.22 -8.54 2.08
CA ALA A 616 -12.79 -7.26 2.49
C ALA A 616 -13.54 -6.54 1.35
N HIS A 617 -14.77 -6.98 1.10
CA HIS A 617 -15.66 -6.51 0.05
C HIS A 617 -16.98 -6.00 0.62
N ASP A 618 -17.51 -4.95 0.01
CA ASP A 618 -18.83 -4.40 0.34
C ASP A 618 -19.02 -3.90 1.79
N HIS A 619 -17.92 -3.63 2.51
CA HIS A 619 -17.91 -2.98 3.83
C HIS A 619 -16.65 -2.10 4.00
N ASN A 620 -16.67 -1.23 5.00
CA ASN A 620 -15.55 -0.43 5.44
C ASN A 620 -14.59 -1.31 6.27
N TYR A 621 -13.31 -1.18 6.01
CA TYR A 621 -12.29 -1.98 6.68
C TYR A 621 -11.12 -1.15 7.21
N VAL A 622 -10.32 -1.78 8.06
CA VAL A 622 -9.03 -1.26 8.54
C VAL A 622 -7.95 -2.31 8.32
N VAL A 623 -6.85 -1.92 7.66
CA VAL A 623 -5.67 -2.77 7.46
C VAL A 623 -4.54 -2.37 8.41
N TYR A 624 -4.31 -1.08 8.56
CA TYR A 624 -3.31 -0.52 9.47
C TYR A 624 -3.95 -0.03 10.75
N TRP A 625 -3.41 -0.48 11.87
CA TRP A 625 -3.93 -0.29 13.21
C TRP A 625 -2.97 0.55 14.03
N ASN A 626 -3.52 1.40 14.89
CA ASN A 626 -2.70 2.02 15.91
C ASN A 626 -2.44 0.99 17.01
N THR A 627 -1.18 0.77 17.40
CA THR A 627 -0.78 -0.25 18.39
C THR A 627 -0.17 0.34 19.65
N SER A 628 0.05 1.64 19.72
CA SER A 628 0.68 2.30 20.88
C SER A 628 -0.31 2.75 21.95
N GLY A 629 -1.61 2.55 21.74
CA GLY A 629 -2.62 3.10 22.63
C GLY A 629 -2.85 4.60 22.44
N ARG A 630 -2.12 5.27 21.54
CA ARG A 630 -2.28 6.69 21.24
C ARG A 630 -3.33 6.89 20.17
N SER A 631 -4.60 6.81 20.53
CA SER A 631 -5.63 7.39 19.68
C SER A 631 -5.40 8.90 19.56
N ASP A 632 -5.17 9.41 18.34
CA ASP A 632 -5.30 10.85 18.08
C ASP A 632 -6.75 11.32 18.30
N ALA A 633 -7.71 10.40 18.25
CA ALA A 633 -9.01 10.56 18.88
C ALA A 633 -8.84 10.58 20.41
N GLY A 634 -8.47 11.73 20.95
CA GLY A 634 -8.18 11.92 22.37
C GLY A 634 -6.83 12.56 22.68
N ALA A 635 -6.02 12.97 21.69
CA ALA A 635 -4.80 13.72 21.97
C ALA A 635 -5.14 15.09 22.62
N ALA A 636 -4.34 15.51 23.60
CA ALA A 636 -4.47 16.84 24.17
C ALA A 636 -4.25 17.92 23.10
N SER A 637 -5.25 18.78 22.96
CA SER A 637 -5.11 20.02 22.20
C SER A 637 -4.78 21.18 23.13
N PHE A 638 -4.10 22.17 22.58
CA PHE A 638 -3.66 23.37 23.28
C PHE A 638 -4.10 24.61 22.50
N ARG A 639 -4.42 25.69 23.23
CA ARG A 639 -4.25 27.04 22.68
C ARG A 639 -2.77 27.41 22.73
N LEU A 640 -2.28 28.01 21.65
CA LEU A 640 -0.98 28.68 21.63
C LEU A 640 -1.21 30.16 21.87
N VAL A 641 -0.90 30.63 23.07
CA VAL A 641 -1.14 32.02 23.52
C VAL A 641 0.12 32.84 23.27
N ASN A 642 0.02 33.92 22.50
CA ASN A 642 1.15 34.81 22.26
C ASN A 642 1.54 35.57 23.54
N ALA A 643 2.84 35.68 23.83
CA ALA A 643 3.30 36.24 25.09
C ALA A 643 3.22 37.77 25.17
N ALA A 644 3.20 38.48 24.04
CA ALA A 644 3.01 39.93 23.97
C ALA A 644 1.54 40.35 24.09
N SER A 645 0.66 39.67 23.35
CA SER A 645 -0.74 40.10 23.19
C SER A 645 -1.73 39.36 24.11
N GLY A 646 -1.40 38.14 24.55
CA GLY A 646 -2.36 37.25 25.21
C GLY A 646 -3.42 36.65 24.27
N LEU A 647 -3.34 36.92 22.96
CA LEU A 647 -4.22 36.35 21.93
C LEU A 647 -3.75 34.95 21.53
N VAL A 648 -4.62 34.17 20.90
CA VAL A 648 -4.35 32.77 20.50
C VAL A 648 -4.14 32.61 19.00
N LEU A 649 -3.29 31.65 18.63
CA LEU A 649 -3.08 31.25 17.24
C LEU A 649 -4.32 30.55 16.66
N GLY A 650 -4.82 31.06 15.54
CA GLY A 650 -5.99 30.53 14.83
C GLY A 650 -5.81 30.49 13.32
N ILE A 651 -6.73 29.82 12.63
CA ILE A 651 -6.78 29.79 11.17
C ILE A 651 -7.94 30.67 10.68
N GLN A 652 -7.61 31.60 9.78
CA GLN A 652 -8.58 32.52 9.22
C GLN A 652 -9.81 31.79 8.67
N ASP A 653 -10.99 32.30 9.04
CA ASP A 653 -12.31 31.81 8.62
C ASP A 653 -12.56 30.32 8.88
N MET A 654 -11.86 29.73 9.87
CA MET A 654 -11.89 28.28 10.14
C MET A 654 -11.63 27.45 8.87
N SER A 655 -10.79 27.96 7.96
CA SER A 655 -10.56 27.30 6.67
C SER A 655 -10.15 25.83 6.88
N THR A 656 -10.64 24.95 6.02
CA THR A 656 -10.17 23.57 5.90
C THR A 656 -9.34 23.36 4.63
N ALA A 657 -9.07 24.42 3.86
CA ALA A 657 -8.25 24.36 2.67
C ALA A 657 -6.76 24.53 2.98
N ASP A 658 -5.93 23.99 2.10
CA ASP A 658 -4.49 24.30 2.05
C ASP A 658 -4.29 25.80 1.78
N GLY A 659 -3.25 26.37 2.40
CA GLY A 659 -2.95 27.81 2.30
C GLY A 659 -3.82 28.70 3.19
N GLY A 660 -4.62 28.13 4.09
CA GLY A 660 -5.39 28.90 5.08
C GLY A 660 -4.46 29.73 5.99
N PRO A 661 -4.62 31.07 6.06
CA PRO A 661 -3.71 31.93 6.84
C PRO A 661 -3.77 31.71 8.34
N ALA A 662 -2.60 31.65 8.99
CA ALA A 662 -2.49 31.66 10.44
C ALA A 662 -2.44 33.11 10.96
N LEU A 663 -3.31 33.43 11.90
CA LEU A 663 -3.51 34.77 12.46
C LEU A 663 -3.65 34.66 13.99
N GLN A 664 -3.46 35.75 14.75
CA GLN A 664 -3.77 35.77 16.19
C GLN A 664 -5.08 36.50 16.50
N TRP A 665 -5.85 35.98 17.48
CA TRP A 665 -7.16 36.53 17.82
C TRP A 665 -7.54 36.27 19.28
N THR A 666 -8.60 36.96 19.74
CA THR A 666 -9.26 36.68 21.00
C THR A 666 -9.80 35.25 20.97
N ASP A 667 -9.49 34.47 21.99
CA ASP A 667 -10.04 33.13 22.10
C ASP A 667 -11.57 33.19 22.25
N ASN A 668 -12.26 32.61 21.27
CA ASN A 668 -13.71 32.57 21.13
C ASN A 668 -14.27 31.14 21.33
N GLY A 669 -13.42 30.17 21.72
CA GLY A 669 -13.84 28.79 21.94
C GLY A 669 -13.95 27.92 20.67
N THR A 670 -13.62 28.43 19.48
CA THR A 670 -13.73 27.65 18.23
C THR A 670 -12.53 26.71 18.04
N ALA A 671 -12.76 25.64 17.26
CA ALA A 671 -11.79 24.55 17.07
C ALA A 671 -10.59 24.92 16.19
N ASP A 672 -10.63 26.05 15.48
CA ASP A 672 -9.51 26.52 14.68
C ASP A 672 -8.38 27.12 15.53
N HIS A 673 -8.61 27.43 16.82
CA HIS A 673 -7.53 27.78 17.76
C HIS A 673 -6.97 26.55 18.52
N ASP A 674 -7.47 25.35 18.25
CA ASP A 674 -7.03 24.13 18.90
C ASP A 674 -5.91 23.45 18.12
N TRP A 675 -4.76 23.27 18.78
CA TRP A 675 -3.58 22.66 18.17
C TRP A 675 -3.16 21.40 18.92
N VAL A 676 -3.08 20.29 18.19
CA VAL A 676 -2.48 19.03 18.67
C VAL A 676 -0.99 19.03 18.31
N THR A 677 -0.16 18.69 19.29
CA THR A 677 1.28 18.50 19.07
C THR A 677 1.54 17.07 18.58
N VAL A 678 1.98 16.94 17.34
CA VAL A 678 2.40 15.66 16.74
C VAL A 678 3.93 15.58 16.88
N VAL A 679 4.40 14.63 17.68
CA VAL A 679 5.85 14.43 17.90
C VAL A 679 6.49 13.86 16.63
N ASP A 680 7.60 14.46 16.19
CA ASP A 680 8.36 14.06 15.00
C ASP A 680 9.87 14.14 15.31
N GLY A 681 10.41 13.04 15.84
CA GLY A 681 11.77 12.98 16.35
C GLY A 681 11.97 14.00 17.48
N GLY A 682 12.94 14.91 17.31
CA GLY A 682 13.19 16.04 18.21
C GLY A 682 12.35 17.29 17.95
N ALA A 683 11.48 17.27 16.93
CA ALA A 683 10.61 18.39 16.56
C ALA A 683 9.14 18.05 16.85
N LEU A 684 8.28 19.06 16.73
CA LEU A 684 6.83 18.96 16.76
C LEU A 684 6.26 19.47 15.44
N ARG A 685 5.15 18.87 15.01
CA ARG A 685 4.21 19.48 14.06
C ARG A 685 2.97 19.93 14.83
N PHE A 686 2.45 21.10 14.50
CA PHE A 686 1.23 21.62 15.12
C PHE A 686 0.07 21.34 14.17
N ARG A 687 -0.78 20.38 14.53
CA ARG A 687 -1.95 20.02 13.73
C ARG A 687 -3.19 20.73 14.27
N ASN A 688 -3.87 21.46 13.41
CA ASN A 688 -5.12 22.11 13.73
C ASN A 688 -6.24 21.07 13.90
N VAL A 689 -6.99 21.16 15.00
CA VAL A 689 -8.07 20.19 15.29
C VAL A 689 -9.22 20.31 14.30
N HIS A 690 -9.54 21.52 13.84
CA HIS A 690 -10.66 21.72 12.92
C HIS A 690 -10.38 21.14 11.52
N SER A 691 -9.22 21.45 10.95
CA SER A 691 -8.89 21.10 9.56
C SER A 691 -8.11 19.79 9.41
N GLY A 692 -7.50 19.29 10.49
CA GLY A 692 -6.56 18.16 10.47
C GLY A 692 -5.22 18.47 9.78
N LYS A 693 -4.99 19.73 9.37
CA LYS A 693 -3.79 20.21 8.67
C LYS A 693 -2.73 20.71 9.64
N VAL A 694 -1.49 20.83 9.18
CA VAL A 694 -0.36 21.29 10.01
C VAL A 694 0.08 22.70 9.66
N LEU A 695 0.61 23.40 10.67
CA LEU A 695 1.18 24.74 10.56
C LEU A 695 2.50 24.70 9.77
N GLY A 696 2.60 25.49 8.71
CA GLY A 696 3.76 25.53 7.81
C GLY A 696 4.11 26.92 7.30
N VAL A 697 5.37 27.12 6.95
CA VAL A 697 5.86 28.38 6.34
C VAL A 697 5.62 28.35 4.84
N GLU A 698 4.96 29.39 4.32
CA GLU A 698 4.64 29.50 2.91
C GLU A 698 5.89 29.32 2.02
N ASN A 699 5.79 28.42 1.04
CA ASN A 699 6.81 28.13 0.04
C ASN A 699 8.18 27.76 0.63
N MET A 700 8.24 27.21 1.86
CA MET A 700 9.49 26.93 2.58
C MET A 700 10.41 28.15 2.66
N SER A 701 9.84 29.35 2.66
CA SER A 701 10.64 30.58 2.65
C SER A 701 11.59 30.63 3.84
N THR A 702 12.75 31.24 3.66
CA THR A 702 13.68 31.57 4.75
C THR A 702 13.71 33.08 5.04
N ALA A 703 12.86 33.87 4.40
CA ALA A 703 12.77 35.31 4.61
C ALA A 703 12.05 35.65 5.92
N ASP A 704 12.40 36.79 6.53
CA ASP A 704 11.60 37.39 7.60
C ASP A 704 10.23 37.81 7.04
N ASP A 705 9.23 37.90 7.92
CA ASP A 705 7.84 38.22 7.59
C ASP A 705 7.14 37.24 6.62
N ALA A 706 7.77 36.11 6.29
CA ALA A 706 7.14 35.07 5.48
C ALA A 706 5.90 34.52 6.20
N ARG A 707 4.82 34.35 5.43
CA ARG A 707 3.52 33.97 5.97
C ARG A 707 3.56 32.56 6.53
N VAL A 708 2.88 32.37 7.65
CA VAL A 708 2.59 31.04 8.19
C VAL A 708 1.14 30.69 7.89
N LEU A 709 0.94 29.50 7.34
CA LEU A 709 -0.33 29.01 6.83
C LEU A 709 -0.56 27.58 7.35
N GLN A 710 -1.70 26.97 7.01
CA GLN A 710 -1.91 25.52 7.18
C GLN A 710 -1.83 24.75 5.86
N TRP A 711 -1.40 23.49 5.94
CA TRP A 711 -1.25 22.59 4.81
C TRP A 711 -1.54 21.14 5.18
N GLY A 712 -1.92 20.32 4.19
CA GLY A 712 -1.89 18.87 4.31
C GLY A 712 -0.54 18.41 4.87
N ASP A 713 -0.56 17.47 5.81
CA ASP A 713 0.66 17.05 6.50
C ASP A 713 1.54 16.16 5.62
N THR A 714 2.52 16.78 4.98
CA THR A 714 3.51 16.15 4.09
C THR A 714 4.81 15.78 4.81
N GLY A 715 4.95 16.09 6.11
CA GLY A 715 6.19 15.88 6.87
C GLY A 715 7.39 16.74 6.42
N THR A 716 7.18 17.73 5.56
CA THR A 716 8.26 18.59 5.05
C THR A 716 8.84 19.50 6.13
N ALA A 717 10.09 19.93 5.94
CA ALA A 717 10.85 20.63 6.97
C ALA A 717 10.22 21.96 7.43
N ASP A 718 9.44 22.61 6.58
CA ASP A 718 8.68 23.83 6.89
C ASP A 718 7.47 23.59 7.81
N HIS A 719 7.00 22.36 7.95
CA HIS A 719 5.96 21.97 8.91
C HIS A 719 6.52 21.58 10.28
N ARG A 720 7.85 21.39 10.38
CA ARG A 720 8.52 20.90 11.59
C ARG A 720 9.01 22.07 12.43
N TRP A 721 8.75 22.02 13.73
CA TRP A 721 9.08 23.10 14.66
C TRP A 721 9.77 22.54 15.91
N THR A 722 10.95 23.05 16.23
CA THR A 722 11.61 22.77 17.51
C THR A 722 11.13 23.77 18.56
N VAL A 723 10.81 23.28 19.76
CA VAL A 723 10.31 24.12 20.87
C VAL A 723 11.39 24.21 21.94
N THR A 724 11.68 25.43 22.39
CA THR A 724 12.65 25.69 23.48
C THR A 724 12.00 26.51 24.56
N ASP A 725 12.13 26.07 25.82
CA ASP A 725 11.64 26.79 27.00
C ASP A 725 12.37 28.14 27.18
N ALA A 726 11.62 29.21 27.41
CA ALA A 726 12.16 30.53 27.71
C ALA A 726 12.34 30.78 29.23
N GLY A 727 11.89 29.84 30.07
CA GLY A 727 12.11 29.84 31.52
C GLY A 727 11.02 30.54 32.34
N ASP A 728 10.18 31.36 31.72
CA ASP A 728 9.03 32.02 32.34
C ASP A 728 7.69 31.28 32.11
N GLY A 729 7.73 30.14 31.41
CA GLY A 729 6.55 29.39 30.94
C GLY A 729 6.17 29.70 29.48
N SER A 730 6.82 30.68 28.85
CA SER A 730 6.78 30.85 27.40
C SER A 730 7.83 29.99 26.70
N VAL A 731 7.63 29.80 25.40
CA VAL A 731 8.48 29.01 24.51
C VAL A 731 8.82 29.79 23.26
N ARG A 732 9.99 29.46 22.69
CA ARG A 732 10.35 29.81 21.32
C ARG A 732 10.02 28.63 20.42
N ILE A 733 9.18 28.86 19.41
CA ILE A 733 8.77 27.85 18.42
C ILE A 733 9.55 28.13 17.14
N ARG A 734 10.60 27.35 16.87
CA ARG A 734 11.56 27.60 15.78
C ARG A 734 11.33 26.64 14.62
N ASN A 735 11.17 27.16 13.42
CA ASN A 735 11.00 26.36 12.21
C ASN A 735 12.28 25.57 11.90
N ALA A 736 12.16 24.27 11.60
CA ALA A 736 13.30 23.40 11.38
C ALA A 736 14.01 23.64 10.03
N HIS A 737 13.31 24.24 9.04
CA HIS A 737 13.91 24.57 7.76
C HIS A 737 14.68 25.90 7.81
N SER A 738 14.02 26.97 8.24
CA SER A 738 14.59 28.33 8.21
C SER A 738 15.42 28.68 9.45
N GLY A 739 15.20 27.99 10.57
CA GLY A 739 15.76 28.35 11.87
C GLY A 739 15.14 29.59 12.50
N LYS A 740 14.06 30.15 11.94
CA LYS A 740 13.37 31.36 12.42
C LYS A 740 12.21 31.04 13.38
N LEU A 741 11.81 32.02 14.18
CA LEU A 741 10.76 31.86 15.18
C LEU A 741 9.37 32.15 14.61
N LEU A 742 8.36 31.42 15.08
CA LEU A 742 6.97 31.77 14.92
C LEU A 742 6.68 33.08 15.67
N GLY A 743 6.32 34.13 14.95
CA GLY A 743 6.12 35.47 15.47
C GLY A 743 4.87 36.14 14.94
N VAL A 744 4.57 37.32 15.46
CA VAL A 744 3.47 38.16 14.96
C VAL A 744 4.06 39.33 14.20
N ARG A 745 3.57 39.57 12.98
CA ARG A 745 4.09 40.63 12.11
C ARG A 745 4.10 41.99 12.82
N GLY A 746 5.28 42.60 12.87
CA GLY A 746 5.51 43.90 13.50
C GLY A 746 5.20 43.97 14.99
N GLY A 747 5.14 42.84 15.70
CA GLY A 747 4.79 42.79 17.12
C GLY A 747 3.38 43.28 17.45
N SER A 748 2.47 43.27 16.46
CA SER A 748 1.10 43.75 16.64
C SER A 748 0.38 42.98 17.75
N THR A 749 -0.43 43.67 18.55
CA THR A 749 -1.33 43.05 19.55
C THR A 749 -2.79 43.06 19.12
N ALA A 750 -3.07 43.39 17.85
CA ALA A 750 -4.42 43.48 17.32
C ALA A 750 -5.01 42.11 16.93
N ASN A 751 -6.34 42.00 17.03
CA ASN A 751 -7.10 40.89 16.48
C ASN A 751 -6.91 40.78 14.95
N GLY A 752 -6.69 39.56 14.46
CA GLY A 752 -6.45 39.28 13.04
C GLY A 752 -5.04 39.62 12.56
N ALA A 753 -4.10 39.93 13.47
CA ALA A 753 -2.73 40.21 13.08
C ALA A 753 -2.05 38.96 12.47
N PRO A 754 -1.31 39.10 11.35
CA PRO A 754 -0.65 37.98 10.69
C PRO A 754 0.42 37.30 11.54
N VAL A 755 0.38 35.97 11.55
CA VAL A 755 1.45 35.14 12.09
C VAL A 755 2.44 34.84 10.97
N VAL A 756 3.70 35.08 11.27
CA VAL A 756 4.83 35.01 10.33
C VAL A 756 5.98 34.23 10.97
N GLN A 757 7.04 33.99 10.20
CA GLN A 757 8.33 33.70 10.81
C GLN A 757 9.21 34.96 10.83
N ASP A 758 10.03 35.10 11.87
CA ASP A 758 10.97 36.21 12.00
C ASP A 758 12.25 35.78 12.75
N ALA A 759 13.30 36.58 12.65
CA ALA A 759 14.54 36.38 13.38
C ALA A 759 14.31 36.43 14.91
N ASP A 760 15.05 35.61 15.64
CA ASP A 760 15.01 35.61 17.11
C ASP A 760 15.61 36.91 17.66
N ASN A 761 14.73 37.87 17.94
CA ASN A 761 15.08 39.20 18.45
C ASN A 761 14.82 39.34 19.97
N GLY A 762 14.45 38.24 20.64
CA GLY A 762 14.14 38.20 22.07
C GLY A 762 12.82 38.88 22.47
N SER A 763 12.05 39.40 21.52
CA SER A 763 10.77 40.06 21.78
C SER A 763 9.71 39.07 22.31
N PRO A 764 8.72 39.54 23.10
CA PRO A 764 7.60 38.71 23.53
C PRO A 764 6.65 38.29 22.40
N ASP A 765 6.64 38.96 21.25
CA ASP A 765 5.73 38.59 20.14
C ASP A 765 6.20 37.33 19.39
N ASN A 766 7.48 36.96 19.54
CA ASN A 766 8.05 35.69 19.06
C ASN A 766 8.02 34.57 20.11
N GLN A 767 7.28 34.77 21.21
CA GLN A 767 7.17 33.82 22.31
C GLN A 767 5.71 33.39 22.51
N TRP A 768 5.51 32.12 22.81
CA TRP A 768 4.18 31.51 22.92
C TRP A 768 4.04 30.73 24.22
N ARG A 769 2.82 30.53 24.73
CA ARG A 769 2.53 29.70 25.88
C ARG A 769 1.53 28.61 25.49
N PHE A 770 1.75 27.41 26.00
CA PHE A 770 0.80 26.31 25.85
C PHE A 770 -0.27 26.42 26.93
N LEU A 771 -1.54 26.47 26.53
CA LEU A 771 -2.68 26.36 27.43
C LEU A 771 -3.49 25.11 27.04
N PRO A 772 -3.50 24.04 27.87
CA PRO A 772 -4.26 22.83 27.58
C PRO A 772 -5.77 23.12 27.50
N ASN A 773 -6.44 22.55 26.52
CA ASN A 773 -7.87 22.77 26.31
C ASN A 773 -8.73 21.77 27.07
N GLY A 774 -9.81 22.23 27.69
CA GLY A 774 -10.81 21.38 28.33
C GLY A 774 -10.29 20.62 29.54
N ALA A 775 -11.08 19.64 30.00
CA ALA A 775 -10.71 18.78 31.10
C ALA A 775 -9.78 17.66 30.60
N ARG A 776 -8.57 17.59 31.18
CA ARG A 776 -7.50 16.68 30.73
C ARG A 776 -6.97 15.84 31.86
N ARG A 777 -6.41 14.67 31.52
CA ARG A 777 -5.60 13.92 32.48
C ARG A 777 -4.17 14.40 32.41
N LEU A 778 -3.51 14.53 33.56
CA LEU A 778 -2.09 14.80 33.64
C LEU A 778 -1.39 13.49 33.95
N GLN A 779 -0.74 12.89 32.95
CA GLN A 779 0.02 11.65 33.07
C GLN A 779 1.48 11.97 33.40
N ASN A 780 2.02 11.34 34.44
CA ASN A 780 3.46 11.40 34.71
C ASN A 780 4.22 10.58 33.66
N VAL A 781 5.25 11.16 33.06
CA VAL A 781 6.01 10.51 31.97
C VAL A 781 6.77 9.29 32.47
N GLY A 782 7.32 9.35 33.69
CA GLY A 782 8.12 8.27 34.26
C GLY A 782 7.32 7.03 34.68
N THR A 783 6.06 7.20 35.10
CA THR A 783 5.24 6.09 35.62
C THR A 783 4.06 5.70 34.71
N GLY A 784 3.65 6.57 33.80
CA GLY A 784 2.45 6.38 32.97
C GLY A 784 1.12 6.49 33.73
N MET A 785 1.14 6.79 35.03
CA MET A 785 -0.04 7.00 35.86
C MET A 785 -0.51 8.45 35.83
N VAL A 786 -1.76 8.70 36.21
CA VAL A 786 -2.40 10.02 36.13
C VAL A 786 -2.59 10.67 37.50
N LEU A 787 -2.63 11.99 37.50
CA LEU A 787 -2.90 12.83 38.66
C LEU A 787 -4.36 12.68 39.11
N GLY A 788 -4.59 12.21 40.34
CA GLY A 788 -5.93 11.97 40.90
C GLY A 788 -6.07 12.44 42.35
N VAL A 789 -7.32 12.65 42.78
CA VAL A 789 -7.63 13.00 44.17
C VAL A 789 -7.99 11.74 44.94
N THR A 790 -7.27 11.47 46.03
CA THR A 790 -7.45 10.24 46.81
C THR A 790 -8.91 10.07 47.25
N GLY A 791 -9.49 8.91 46.91
CA GLY A 791 -10.85 8.54 47.29
C GLY A 791 -11.94 9.45 46.68
N MET A 792 -11.65 10.16 45.60
CA MET A 792 -12.56 11.16 45.00
C MET A 792 -13.06 12.19 46.01
N SER A 793 -12.26 12.48 47.05
CA SER A 793 -12.68 13.38 48.11
C SER A 793 -13.04 14.77 47.56
N THR A 794 -14.01 15.43 48.18
CA THR A 794 -14.34 16.84 47.91
C THR A 794 -13.90 17.75 49.06
N ALA A 795 -13.14 17.25 50.05
CA ALA A 795 -12.65 18.05 51.17
C ALA A 795 -11.43 18.91 50.79
N ASP A 796 -11.27 20.05 51.45
CA ASP A 796 -10.02 20.81 51.44
C ASP A 796 -8.89 19.99 52.08
N GLY A 797 -7.70 20.07 51.50
CA GLY A 797 -6.52 19.33 51.97
C GLY A 797 -6.50 17.86 51.55
N ALA A 798 -7.46 17.40 50.74
CA ALA A 798 -7.42 16.03 50.23
C ALA A 798 -6.16 15.80 49.36
N LEU A 799 -5.49 14.69 49.61
CA LEU A 799 -4.22 14.34 48.99
C LEU A 799 -4.39 14.09 47.50
N VAL A 800 -3.51 14.71 46.71
CA VAL A 800 -3.36 14.41 45.29
C VAL A 800 -2.25 13.38 45.12
N VAL A 801 -2.57 12.30 44.43
CA VAL A 801 -1.71 11.12 44.25
C VAL A 801 -1.59 10.81 42.77
N GLN A 802 -0.64 9.94 42.42
CA GLN A 802 -0.70 9.26 41.13
C GLN A 802 -1.52 7.97 41.24
N TRP A 803 -2.31 7.67 40.22
CA TRP A 803 -3.12 6.46 40.17
C TRP A 803 -3.27 5.94 38.73
N GLY A 804 -3.55 4.63 38.58
CA GLY A 804 -3.91 4.09 37.27
C GLY A 804 -5.21 4.73 36.78
N ASP A 805 -5.31 5.06 35.49
CA ASP A 805 -6.48 5.77 34.98
C ASP A 805 -7.78 4.93 35.10
N SER A 806 -8.68 5.35 35.98
CA SER A 806 -9.99 4.73 36.23
C SER A 806 -11.12 5.33 35.38
N GLY A 807 -10.84 6.37 34.59
CA GLY A 807 -11.85 7.08 33.81
C GLY A 807 -12.78 7.99 34.62
N THR A 808 -12.49 8.20 35.91
CA THR A 808 -13.34 8.98 36.84
C THR A 808 -13.00 10.48 36.83
N ALA A 809 -13.97 11.31 37.22
CA ALA A 809 -13.85 12.77 37.13
C ALA A 809 -12.79 13.40 38.05
N ASP A 810 -12.32 12.68 39.06
CA ASP A 810 -11.25 13.13 39.96
C ASP A 810 -9.86 13.08 39.30
N HIS A 811 -9.72 12.42 38.15
CA HIS A 811 -8.50 12.44 37.32
C HIS A 811 -8.50 13.55 36.27
N LEU A 812 -9.61 14.28 36.12
CA LEU A 812 -9.79 15.28 35.08
C LEU A 812 -9.55 16.68 35.64
N TRP A 813 -8.57 17.39 35.07
CA TRP A 813 -8.16 18.73 35.47
C TRP A 813 -8.31 19.71 34.31
N THR A 814 -8.99 20.82 34.55
CA THR A 814 -9.13 21.92 33.61
C THR A 814 -8.12 23.01 33.94
N ALA A 815 -7.28 23.38 32.97
CA ALA A 815 -6.39 24.52 33.09
C ALA A 815 -7.19 25.83 32.96
N VAL A 816 -7.26 26.60 34.03
CA VAL A 816 -7.89 27.92 34.07
C VAL A 816 -6.78 28.97 34.00
N ALA A 817 -6.68 29.69 32.89
CA ALA A 817 -5.68 30.74 32.69
C ALA A 817 -5.75 31.81 33.80
N ASP A 818 -4.59 32.35 34.16
CA ASP A 818 -4.40 33.37 35.18
C ASP A 818 -3.34 34.40 34.73
N ALA A 819 -3.28 35.54 35.40
CA ALA A 819 -2.38 36.64 35.06
C ALA A 819 -0.90 36.21 35.11
N GLY A 820 -0.07 36.81 34.25
CA GLY A 820 1.39 36.59 34.26
C GLY A 820 1.84 35.22 33.74
N GLY A 821 1.03 34.54 32.92
CA GLY A 821 1.37 33.23 32.33
C GLY A 821 1.17 32.05 33.27
N TYR A 822 0.49 32.26 34.39
CA TYR A 822 0.10 31.19 35.31
C TYR A 822 -1.25 30.61 34.93
N LEU A 823 -1.56 29.46 35.51
CA LEU A 823 -2.84 28.78 35.44
C LEU A 823 -3.17 28.14 36.78
N ARG A 824 -4.45 27.86 36.98
CA ARG A 824 -4.96 27.00 38.07
C ARG A 824 -5.44 25.70 37.45
N LEU A 825 -5.10 24.56 38.07
CA LEU A 825 -5.61 23.26 37.64
C LEU A 825 -6.84 22.92 38.47
N ARG A 826 -8.03 23.02 37.89
CA ARG A 826 -9.31 22.77 38.57
C ARG A 826 -9.75 21.33 38.36
N ASN A 827 -10.01 20.60 39.44
CA ASN A 827 -10.50 19.23 39.39
C ASN A 827 -11.98 19.19 38.96
N SER A 828 -12.33 18.27 38.06
CA SER A 828 -13.68 18.19 37.49
C SER A 828 -14.70 17.60 38.46
N HIS A 829 -14.27 16.79 39.44
CA HIS A 829 -15.16 16.22 40.44
C HIS A 829 -15.45 17.21 41.58
N SER A 830 -14.42 17.79 42.20
CA SER A 830 -14.58 18.62 43.40
C SER A 830 -14.74 20.11 43.11
N GLN A 831 -14.43 20.57 41.89
CA GLN A 831 -14.32 21.97 41.50
C GLN A 831 -13.27 22.79 42.27
N LYS A 832 -12.42 22.12 43.07
CA LYS A 832 -11.27 22.68 43.78
C LYS A 832 -10.04 22.75 42.88
N VAL A 833 -9.03 23.50 43.29
CA VAL A 833 -7.79 23.67 42.53
C VAL A 833 -6.63 22.92 43.16
N LEU A 834 -5.65 22.54 42.33
CA LEU A 834 -4.38 21.96 42.77
C LEU A 834 -3.59 23.00 43.57
N GLY A 835 -3.21 22.66 44.80
CA GLY A 835 -2.48 23.53 45.72
C GLY A 835 -1.37 22.78 46.46
N VAL A 836 -0.57 23.52 47.25
CA VAL A 836 0.48 22.94 48.07
C VAL A 836 0.12 23.09 49.53
N GLU A 837 0.15 21.99 50.27
CA GLU A 837 -0.27 21.97 51.66
C GLU A 837 0.53 22.98 52.51
N ASN A 838 -0.20 23.77 53.29
CA ASN A 838 0.36 24.82 54.17
C ASN A 838 1.27 25.82 53.44
N MET A 839 1.06 26.04 52.13
CA MET A 839 1.91 26.88 51.31
C MET A 839 3.40 26.48 51.37
N GLY A 840 3.67 25.19 51.57
CA GLY A 840 5.04 24.67 51.67
C GLY A 840 5.86 24.97 50.41
N THR A 841 7.12 25.32 50.58
CA THR A 841 8.03 25.64 49.47
C THR A 841 9.16 24.62 49.32
N ALA A 842 9.34 23.71 50.27
CA ALA A 842 10.43 22.74 50.27
C ALA A 842 10.16 21.56 49.32
N ALA A 843 11.23 20.90 48.86
CA ALA A 843 11.08 19.61 48.19
C ALA A 843 10.44 18.60 49.17
N GLY A 844 9.47 17.83 48.68
CA GLY A 844 8.65 16.92 49.49
C GLY A 844 7.38 17.54 50.08
N SER A 845 7.15 18.86 49.95
CA SER A 845 5.86 19.47 50.35
C SER A 845 4.71 18.82 49.57
N ARG A 846 3.68 18.38 50.31
CA ARG A 846 2.56 17.60 49.74
C ARG A 846 1.68 18.48 48.86
N VAL A 847 1.25 17.92 47.74
CA VAL A 847 0.27 18.53 46.84
C VAL A 847 -1.12 18.02 47.18
N VAL A 848 -2.06 18.95 47.29
CA VAL A 848 -3.44 18.72 47.72
C VAL A 848 -4.39 19.40 46.76
N GLN A 849 -5.69 19.16 46.92
CA GLN A 849 -6.70 20.07 46.39
C GLN A 849 -7.22 21.00 47.48
N TRP A 850 -7.61 22.21 47.09
CA TRP A 850 -8.17 23.21 48.00
C TRP A 850 -9.15 24.14 47.28
N ALA A 851 -10.07 24.74 48.02
CA ALA A 851 -10.89 25.84 47.53
C ALA A 851 -10.01 26.97 46.96
N ASP A 852 -10.35 27.46 45.78
CA ASP A 852 -9.56 28.51 45.13
C ASP A 852 -9.66 29.85 45.88
N ASN A 853 -8.57 30.22 46.55
CA ASN A 853 -8.41 31.47 47.31
C ASN A 853 -7.37 32.41 46.65
N GLY A 854 -6.89 32.09 45.45
CA GLY A 854 -5.94 32.90 44.68
C GLY A 854 -4.50 32.95 45.23
N THR A 855 -4.13 32.14 46.22
CA THR A 855 -2.77 32.15 46.78
C THR A 855 -1.74 31.58 45.80
N ALA A 856 -0.46 31.96 45.98
CA ALA A 856 0.61 31.61 45.06
C ALA A 856 0.85 30.09 44.94
N ASP A 857 0.52 29.31 45.96
CA ASP A 857 0.65 27.85 45.95
C ASP A 857 -0.42 27.14 45.11
N HIS A 858 -1.48 27.84 44.71
CA HIS A 858 -2.49 27.34 43.76
C HIS A 858 -2.16 27.67 42.30
N ARG A 859 -1.14 28.49 42.07
CA ARG A 859 -0.78 29.02 40.75
C ARG A 859 0.37 28.21 40.18
N TRP A 860 0.19 27.73 38.96
CA TRP A 860 1.14 26.88 38.26
C TRP A 860 1.48 27.46 36.90
N ARG A 861 2.65 27.15 36.36
CA ARG A 861 2.99 27.45 34.96
C ARG A 861 3.58 26.23 34.30
N LEU A 862 3.32 26.09 33.00
CA LEU A 862 3.84 24.99 32.20
C LEU A 862 5.17 25.43 31.59
N ARG A 863 6.27 24.80 32.03
CA ARG A 863 7.56 24.94 31.37
C ARG A 863 7.78 23.78 30.43
N TYR A 864 8.13 24.07 29.19
CA TYR A 864 8.31 23.03 28.18
C TYR A 864 9.42 22.05 28.58
N GLY A 865 9.15 20.76 28.39
CA GLY A 865 10.10 19.68 28.61
C GLY A 865 10.67 19.18 27.29
N THR A 866 10.19 18.01 26.89
CA THR A 866 10.55 17.34 25.64
C THR A 866 9.31 16.70 25.03
N GLY A 867 9.24 16.60 23.71
CA GLY A 867 8.06 16.12 23.00
C GLY A 867 6.82 16.94 23.36
N ALA A 868 5.78 16.29 23.88
CA ALA A 868 4.54 16.93 24.36
C ALA A 868 4.43 16.98 25.91
N ALA A 869 5.56 16.92 26.63
CA ALA A 869 5.60 16.91 28.09
C ALA A 869 6.07 18.25 28.67
N PHE A 870 5.57 18.57 29.86
CA PHE A 870 5.79 19.83 30.58
C PHE A 870 6.22 19.57 32.01
N ARG A 871 6.97 20.51 32.57
CA ARG A 871 7.14 20.69 34.00
C ARG A 871 6.03 21.60 34.50
N VAL A 872 5.32 21.18 35.53
CA VAL A 872 4.25 21.97 36.15
C VAL A 872 4.85 22.69 37.36
N GLN A 873 5.25 23.95 37.19
CA GLN A 873 6.00 24.70 38.19
C GLN A 873 5.08 25.56 39.05
N CYS A 874 5.20 25.43 40.38
CA CYS A 874 4.45 26.22 41.35
C CYS A 874 4.99 27.66 41.40
N ALA A 875 4.09 28.65 41.46
CA ALA A 875 4.48 30.05 41.64
C ALA A 875 5.10 30.28 43.02
N ASN A 876 4.67 29.50 44.02
CA ASN A 876 5.22 29.54 45.37
C ASN A 876 6.48 28.66 45.46
N GLY A 877 7.65 29.29 45.64
CA GLY A 877 8.92 28.59 45.79
C GLY A 877 9.56 28.06 44.50
N GLY A 878 8.87 28.09 43.35
CA GLY A 878 9.45 27.80 42.03
C GLY A 878 9.80 26.32 41.78
N ARG A 879 9.37 25.40 42.64
CA ARG A 879 9.56 23.94 42.45
C ARG A 879 8.52 23.36 41.50
N VAL A 880 8.80 22.17 40.98
CA VAL A 880 7.94 21.49 40.01
C VAL A 880 7.15 20.36 40.64
N LEU A 881 6.05 19.98 40.01
CA LEU A 881 5.25 18.82 40.39
C LEU A 881 6.06 17.53 40.17
N GLY A 882 6.24 16.75 41.24
CA GLY A 882 6.95 15.48 41.22
C GLY A 882 6.24 14.42 42.07
N LEU A 883 6.92 13.30 42.27
CA LEU A 883 6.38 12.13 42.95
C LEU A 883 7.24 11.74 44.15
N ALA A 884 6.62 11.43 45.29
CA ALA A 884 7.31 10.88 46.46
C ALA A 884 7.76 9.42 46.27
N GLY A 885 7.23 8.73 45.26
CA GLY A 885 7.58 7.35 44.89
C GLY A 885 6.88 6.95 43.58
N ALA A 886 7.23 5.79 43.01
CA ALA A 886 6.69 5.34 41.71
C ALA A 886 5.46 4.42 41.79
N ALA A 887 5.04 4.03 43.00
CA ALA A 887 3.90 3.14 43.19
C ALA A 887 2.55 3.85 42.98
N GLN A 888 1.52 3.08 42.64
CA GLN A 888 0.14 3.56 42.64
C GLN A 888 -0.26 4.04 44.04
N GLY A 889 -0.90 5.20 44.12
CA GLY A 889 -1.23 5.87 45.37
C GLY A 889 -0.09 6.69 45.97
N ALA A 890 1.07 6.77 45.31
CA ALA A 890 2.14 7.62 45.80
C ALA A 890 1.73 9.10 45.78
N GLN A 891 2.08 9.79 46.85
CA GLN A 891 1.84 11.21 47.05
C GLN A 891 2.54 12.06 45.99
N VAL A 892 1.81 13.02 45.44
CA VAL A 892 2.38 14.05 44.57
C VAL A 892 2.94 15.17 45.45
N VAL A 893 4.13 15.64 45.13
CA VAL A 893 4.90 16.58 45.95
C VAL A 893 5.54 17.68 45.11
N LEU A 894 5.98 18.75 45.74
CA LEU A 894 6.98 19.63 45.15
C LEU A 894 8.33 18.93 45.07
N ALA A 895 9.01 19.03 43.94
CA ALA A 895 10.33 18.45 43.69
C ALA A 895 11.26 19.49 43.06
N ASP A 896 12.57 19.29 43.26
CA ASP A 896 13.58 20.02 42.50
C ASP A 896 13.58 19.53 41.05
N ASP A 897 13.71 20.46 40.10
CA ASP A 897 13.78 20.14 38.68
C ASP A 897 15.19 19.64 38.32
N ASN A 898 15.36 18.32 38.27
CA ASN A 898 16.60 17.64 37.89
C ASN A 898 16.54 17.06 36.46
N GLY A 899 15.49 17.36 35.70
CA GLY A 899 15.28 16.83 34.34
C GLY A 899 14.85 15.36 34.26
N ALA A 900 14.51 14.71 35.37
CA ALA A 900 14.00 13.33 35.36
C ALA A 900 12.56 13.23 34.84
N ASP A 901 12.20 12.09 34.24
CA ASP A 901 10.84 11.83 33.74
C ASP A 901 9.77 11.84 34.85
N THR A 902 10.16 11.67 36.11
CA THR A 902 9.27 11.73 37.27
C THR A 902 8.80 13.15 37.61
N THR A 903 9.42 14.19 37.04
CA THR A 903 8.96 15.59 37.14
C THR A 903 8.35 16.11 35.84
N LEU A 904 8.23 15.24 34.83
CA LEU A 904 7.58 15.54 33.55
C LEU A 904 6.15 15.00 33.52
N TRP A 905 5.25 15.84 33.01
CA TRP A 905 3.83 15.54 32.91
C TRP A 905 3.32 15.82 31.50
N ARG A 906 2.50 14.91 30.97
CA ARG A 906 1.85 15.03 29.68
C ARG A 906 0.34 15.15 29.86
N PHE A 907 -0.29 16.01 29.06
CA PHE A 907 -1.74 16.09 28.98
C PHE A 907 -2.26 15.03 28.01
N LEU A 908 -3.33 14.33 28.41
CA LEU A 908 -4.12 13.41 27.59
C LEU A 908 -5.52 13.99 27.41
#